data_AF-A0A6N9EXN0-F1
#
_entry.id   AF-A0A6N9EXN0-F1
#
_cell.length_a   1.000
_cell.length_b   1.000
_cell.length_c   1.000
_cell.angle_alpha   90.00
_cell.angle_beta   90.00
_cell.angle_gamma   90.00
#
_symmetry.space_group_name_H-M   'P 1'
#
loop_
_entity.id
_entity.type
_entity.pdbx_description
1 polymer ?
#
loop_
_entity_poly.entity_id
_entity_poly.type
_entity_poly.pdbx_seq_one_letter_code
_entity_poly.pdbx_strand_id
1 'polypeptide(L)'
;MGMPMGDGAVTAADPAEAWAGEREPAQKPEEPSLSAGEWLSKNLFSSAANSVLTVVFTLLVLLAVRGLLNFTFSEERTWRAVKTNVRFLFTHAYPQDQYARIWVCVGVIAVLSGLSVGLLAKTGRGISMKRLSMNLMGTGGVIGLGILLREPSAVVDSEGLVVHRDPAAAVGDSFVDWLDGNALTVLGVLVLANAVVAVWFHLQGTYLRDGPEPRLAHGALVLVSIGVLIVQQYASGEVVRESFAEAMADRSWWWLAAALLAGAGAAVWFGLGDARRRNTFVPAMYVFFAATAVMVLSAWLYPWGHYAFLEGEFISEPGSTVAMTTKLPWTVMWVLLVGTFLLGRALSTAGAASRLRVPLNLLWVMTPFVLYWAVLRDPDLDWDHVLSTDIPMAVFFAAFGGLVVWYLAHPRIGEAGRIMAVVLVGVAVLNWVAAYFGWYPMLQKARISFLLLAVVALLAHNFAGDRTHRMRLVVAWVAIMAVFHWLVTLVNSPSTVDTPTDALFGGFATTLTVATFTLLLAFPMGVLLALARTSKLPIFRVLATAYIEVFRGVPLITLLFFFVLIFNLFLPGGMSLTDIAGATIGFALFSAAYLAENIRGGLQAVRRGQYEASDAVGFSTVQRTLFIVLPQALRVSIPPLVGQVIATFKETSLLAVAGMFDFLRIADKVISAQSEFLGVKREGLLFVSFIYWIFAYNMSKHSQRIEKRLGVGER
;
A
#
# COMPACT_ATOMS: atom_id res chain seq x y z
N MET A 1 -1.00 -70.93 -44.91
CA MET A 1 -1.81 -70.39 -46.02
C MET A 1 -1.38 -68.94 -46.23
N GLY A 2 -0.68 -68.66 -47.35
CA GLY A 2 -0.39 -67.33 -47.90
C GLY A 2 0.41 -66.31 -47.06
N MET A 3 1.69 -66.09 -47.41
CA MET A 3 2.30 -64.76 -47.24
C MET A 3 1.72 -63.80 -48.29
N PRO A 4 1.81 -62.48 -48.05
CA PRO A 4 2.67 -61.71 -48.94
C PRO A 4 3.57 -60.71 -48.20
N MET A 5 4.81 -60.65 -48.69
CA MET A 5 5.78 -59.58 -48.41
C MET A 5 5.32 -58.31 -49.11
N GLY A 6 5.32 -57.19 -48.39
CA GLY A 6 5.14 -55.85 -48.94
C GLY A 6 6.29 -54.97 -48.46
N ASP A 7 7.16 -54.59 -49.39
CA ASP A 7 8.27 -53.66 -49.20
C ASP A 7 7.77 -52.27 -48.77
N GLY A 8 8.31 -51.78 -47.66
CA GLY A 8 8.13 -50.41 -47.20
C GLY A 8 9.30 -50.05 -46.30
N ALA A 9 10.25 -49.29 -46.85
CA ALA A 9 11.43 -48.80 -46.15
C ALA A 9 11.03 -48.09 -44.84
N VAL A 10 11.42 -48.66 -43.70
CA VAL A 10 11.33 -48.00 -42.40
C VAL A 10 12.46 -46.98 -42.34
N THR A 11 12.17 -45.75 -42.75
CA THR A 11 12.98 -44.59 -42.33
C THR A 11 12.90 -44.53 -40.81
N ALA A 12 14.06 -44.58 -40.15
CA ALA A 12 14.17 -44.45 -38.70
C ALA A 12 13.54 -43.12 -38.26
N ALA A 13 12.31 -43.19 -37.74
CA ALA A 13 11.68 -42.08 -37.05
C ALA A 13 12.47 -41.83 -35.76
N ASP A 14 12.86 -40.57 -35.57
CA ASP A 14 13.53 -40.07 -34.38
C ASP A 14 12.68 -40.41 -33.14
N PRO A 15 13.21 -41.10 -32.11
CA PRO A 15 12.47 -41.39 -30.88
C PRO A 15 12.00 -40.12 -30.14
N ALA A 16 12.42 -38.92 -30.56
CA ALA A 16 11.88 -37.66 -30.06
C ALA A 16 10.45 -37.34 -30.55
N GLU A 17 9.99 -37.87 -31.69
CA GLU A 17 8.65 -37.57 -32.22
C GLU A 17 7.53 -38.41 -31.59
N ALA A 18 7.84 -39.61 -31.09
CA ALA A 18 6.84 -40.49 -30.45
C ALA A 18 6.30 -39.95 -29.11
N TRP A 19 6.98 -38.97 -28.50
CA TRP A 19 6.59 -38.34 -27.23
C TRP A 19 5.94 -36.96 -27.43
N ALA A 20 5.87 -36.49 -28.68
CA ALA A 20 5.26 -35.22 -29.08
C ALA A 20 3.80 -35.40 -29.51
N GLY A 21 3.08 -36.35 -28.89
CA GLY A 21 1.61 -36.32 -28.91
C GLY A 21 1.16 -34.98 -28.35
N GLU A 22 0.59 -34.15 -29.23
CA GLU A 22 0.02 -32.84 -28.92
C GLU A 22 -0.89 -32.99 -27.70
N ARG A 23 -0.40 -32.61 -26.52
CA ARG A 23 -1.27 -32.31 -25.40
C ARG A 23 -1.96 -31.01 -25.80
N GLU A 24 -3.11 -31.14 -26.46
CA GLU A 24 -4.07 -30.05 -26.55
C GLU A 24 -4.13 -29.41 -25.15
N PRO A 25 -3.92 -28.09 -25.04
CA PRO A 25 -4.01 -27.43 -23.76
C PRO A 25 -5.41 -27.73 -23.24
N ALA A 26 -5.50 -28.46 -22.11
CA ALA A 26 -6.78 -28.86 -21.52
C ALA A 26 -7.69 -27.63 -21.49
N GLN A 27 -8.70 -27.62 -22.36
CA GLN A 27 -9.69 -26.56 -22.35
C GLN A 27 -10.28 -26.58 -20.96
N LYS A 28 -10.21 -25.44 -20.26
CA LYS A 28 -11.01 -25.27 -19.05
C LYS A 28 -12.43 -25.71 -19.40
N PRO A 29 -13.07 -26.58 -18.59
CA PRO A 29 -14.48 -26.86 -18.80
C PRO A 29 -15.16 -25.49 -18.88
N GLU A 30 -15.81 -25.20 -20.01
CA GLU A 30 -16.65 -24.02 -20.09
C GLU A 30 -17.73 -24.23 -19.03
N GLU A 31 -17.61 -23.55 -17.90
CA GLU A 31 -18.68 -23.52 -16.92
C GLU A 31 -19.92 -23.04 -17.69
N PRO A 32 -20.99 -23.85 -17.81
CA PRO A 32 -22.16 -23.43 -18.53
C PRO A 32 -22.62 -22.10 -17.94
N SER A 33 -22.83 -21.09 -18.78
CA SER A 33 -23.28 -19.78 -18.32
C SER A 33 -24.68 -19.93 -17.75
N LEU A 34 -24.76 -20.19 -16.44
CA LEU A 34 -26.03 -20.30 -15.73
C LEU A 34 -26.79 -19.00 -15.92
N SER A 35 -28.10 -19.11 -16.20
CA SER A 35 -28.96 -17.94 -16.09
C SER A 35 -28.90 -17.38 -14.66
N ALA A 36 -29.20 -16.09 -14.48
CA ALA A 36 -29.13 -15.48 -13.15
C ALA A 36 -29.98 -16.23 -12.10
N GLY A 37 -31.13 -16.78 -12.50
CA GLY A 37 -32.01 -17.58 -11.64
C GLY A 37 -31.42 -18.94 -11.28
N GLU A 38 -30.84 -19.66 -12.25
CA GLU A 38 -30.18 -20.95 -12.00
C GLU A 38 -28.92 -20.77 -11.13
N TRP A 39 -28.19 -19.67 -11.32
CA TRP A 39 -27.05 -19.34 -10.47
C TRP A 39 -27.48 -19.07 -9.02
N LEU A 40 -28.55 -18.29 -8.82
CA LEU A 40 -29.10 -18.00 -7.48
C LEU A 40 -29.58 -19.28 -6.80
N SER A 41 -30.36 -20.10 -7.51
CA SER A 41 -30.84 -21.39 -7.02
C SER A 41 -29.69 -22.29 -6.59
N LYS A 42 -28.63 -22.37 -7.41
CA LYS A 42 -27.47 -23.23 -7.16
C LYS A 42 -26.56 -22.74 -6.04
N ASN A 43 -26.37 -21.42 -5.87
CA ASN A 43 -25.38 -20.87 -4.93
C ASN A 43 -25.97 -20.37 -3.62
N LEU A 44 -27.18 -19.81 -3.64
CA LEU A 44 -27.80 -19.17 -2.47
C LEU A 44 -28.97 -20.00 -1.91
N PHE A 45 -29.72 -20.69 -2.76
CA PHE A 45 -30.94 -21.41 -2.38
C PHE A 45 -30.84 -22.93 -2.60
N SER A 46 -29.62 -23.47 -2.52
CA SER A 46 -29.34 -24.86 -2.91
C SER A 46 -29.93 -25.93 -1.98
N SER A 47 -30.36 -25.52 -0.79
CA SER A 47 -31.01 -26.36 0.21
C SER A 47 -31.93 -25.50 1.08
N ALA A 48 -32.88 -26.10 1.80
CA ALA A 48 -33.75 -25.35 2.71
C ALA A 48 -32.96 -24.57 3.78
N ALA A 49 -31.87 -25.16 4.31
CA ALA A 49 -31.00 -24.50 5.27
C ALA A 49 -30.26 -23.31 4.63
N ASN A 50 -29.72 -23.46 3.42
CA ASN A 50 -29.04 -22.38 2.70
C ASN A 50 -30.02 -21.28 2.30
N SER A 51 -31.27 -21.62 1.96
CA SER A 51 -32.32 -20.65 1.67
C SER A 51 -32.66 -19.80 2.90
N VAL A 52 -32.84 -20.43 4.06
CA VAL A 52 -33.06 -19.71 5.33
C VAL A 52 -31.85 -18.83 5.67
N LEU A 53 -30.64 -19.37 5.55
CA LEU A 53 -29.40 -18.64 5.81
C LEU A 53 -29.27 -17.42 4.89
N THR A 54 -29.49 -17.60 3.59
CA THR A 54 -29.47 -16.53 2.59
C THR A 54 -30.48 -15.44 2.92
N VAL A 55 -31.73 -15.79 3.26
CA VAL A 55 -32.75 -14.80 3.61
C VAL A 55 -32.35 -14.02 4.87
N VAL A 56 -31.93 -14.72 5.93
CA VAL A 56 -31.51 -14.10 7.20
C VAL A 56 -30.31 -13.19 6.99
N PHE A 57 -29.25 -13.66 6.32
CA PHE A 57 -28.07 -12.83 6.05
C PHE A 57 -28.37 -11.67 5.11
N THR A 58 -29.23 -11.87 4.11
CA THR A 58 -29.68 -10.76 3.23
C THR A 58 -30.42 -9.72 4.05
N LEU A 59 -31.34 -10.12 4.93
CA LEU A 59 -32.04 -9.21 5.82
C LEU A 59 -31.09 -8.48 6.77
N LEU A 60 -30.14 -9.19 7.40
CA LEU A 60 -29.13 -8.59 8.26
C LEU A 60 -28.25 -7.58 7.51
N VAL A 61 -27.83 -7.90 6.29
CA VAL A 61 -27.08 -6.98 5.43
C VAL A 61 -27.93 -5.77 5.07
N LEU A 62 -29.19 -5.95 4.70
CA LEU A 62 -30.10 -4.84 4.40
C LEU A 62 -30.33 -3.96 5.63
N LEU A 63 -30.51 -4.54 6.82
CA LEU A 63 -30.64 -3.80 8.09
C LEU A 63 -29.35 -3.06 8.45
N ALA A 64 -28.18 -3.67 8.23
CA ALA A 64 -26.89 -3.03 8.48
C ALA A 64 -26.62 -1.89 7.49
N VAL A 65 -26.88 -2.10 6.19
CA VAL A 65 -26.78 -1.09 5.14
C VAL A 65 -27.75 0.06 5.43
N ARG A 66 -29.01 -0.26 5.77
CA ARG A 66 -30.00 0.73 6.19
C ARG A 66 -29.54 1.52 7.40
N GLY A 67 -29.09 0.86 8.46
CA GLY A 67 -28.57 1.51 9.66
C GLY A 67 -27.37 2.41 9.36
N LEU A 68 -26.47 1.97 8.47
CA LEU A 68 -25.33 2.75 8.03
C LEU A 68 -25.74 3.97 7.20
N LEU A 69 -26.68 3.81 6.25
CA LEU A 69 -27.19 4.90 5.43
C LEU A 69 -27.94 5.92 6.30
N ASN A 70 -28.83 5.46 7.17
CA ASN A 70 -29.55 6.30 8.11
C ASN A 70 -28.60 7.04 9.04
N PHE A 71 -27.56 6.37 9.55
CA PHE A 71 -26.52 7.04 10.32
C PHE A 71 -25.78 8.07 9.47
N THR A 72 -25.26 7.69 8.31
CA THR A 72 -24.38 8.55 7.50
C THR A 72 -25.07 9.83 7.05
N PHE A 73 -26.35 9.73 6.69
CA PHE A 73 -27.13 10.82 6.14
C PHE A 73 -28.14 11.42 7.13
N SER A 74 -28.01 11.13 8.42
CA SER A 74 -28.85 11.73 9.46
C SER A 74 -28.45 13.19 9.69
N GLU A 75 -29.46 14.06 9.76
CA GLU A 75 -29.31 15.52 9.96
C GLU A 75 -28.76 15.87 11.36
N GLU A 76 -28.94 14.98 12.33
CA GLU A 76 -28.39 15.12 13.68
C GLU A 76 -26.88 14.83 13.76
N ARG A 77 -26.26 14.35 12.67
CA ARG A 77 -24.84 13.98 12.67
C ARG A 77 -23.94 15.17 12.46
N THR A 78 -22.94 15.25 13.31
CA THR A 78 -21.99 16.37 13.33
C THR A 78 -20.74 16.03 12.53
N TRP A 79 -20.91 15.76 11.22
CA TRP A 79 -19.80 15.52 10.29
C TRP A 79 -18.80 16.69 10.23
N ARG A 80 -19.23 17.86 10.69
CA ARG A 80 -18.40 19.02 11.01
C ARG A 80 -17.17 18.66 11.87
N ALA A 81 -17.31 17.75 12.84
CA ALA A 81 -16.19 17.27 13.65
C ALA A 81 -15.07 16.67 12.80
N VAL A 82 -15.42 15.88 11.78
CA VAL A 82 -14.48 15.32 10.82
C VAL A 82 -13.94 16.42 9.90
N LYS A 83 -14.82 17.29 9.34
CA LYS A 83 -14.45 18.41 8.44
C LYS A 83 -13.37 19.30 9.07
N THR A 84 -13.63 19.81 10.27
CA THR A 84 -12.74 20.75 10.97
C THR A 84 -11.41 20.09 11.36
N ASN A 85 -11.43 18.78 11.65
CA ASN A 85 -10.26 18.05 12.13
C ASN A 85 -9.58 17.19 11.07
N VAL A 86 -9.88 17.29 9.77
CA VAL A 86 -9.22 16.47 8.74
C VAL A 86 -7.70 16.60 8.82
N ARG A 87 -7.18 17.83 8.92
CA ARG A 87 -5.74 18.05 9.06
C ARG A 87 -5.15 17.30 10.27
N PHE A 88 -5.86 17.39 11.38
CA PHE A 88 -5.47 16.77 12.64
C PHE A 88 -5.53 15.23 12.57
N LEU A 89 -6.53 14.67 11.90
CA LEU A 89 -6.66 13.24 11.61
C LEU A 89 -5.50 12.68 10.78
N PHE A 90 -4.96 13.45 9.85
CA PHE A 90 -3.91 12.97 8.95
C PHE A 90 -2.50 13.20 9.47
N THR A 91 -2.27 14.29 10.19
CA THR A 91 -0.91 14.77 10.51
C THR A 91 -0.74 15.21 11.97
N HIS A 92 -1.85 15.39 12.70
CA HIS A 92 -1.89 15.79 14.11
C HIS A 92 -1.03 17.02 14.44
N ALA A 93 0.17 16.79 14.96
CA ALA A 93 1.05 17.79 15.56
C ALA A 93 2.06 18.42 14.58
N TYR A 94 2.05 18.06 13.28
CA TYR A 94 3.03 18.62 12.34
C TYR A 94 2.81 20.14 12.18
N PRO A 95 3.85 20.99 12.29
CA PRO A 95 3.73 22.45 12.25
C PRO A 95 3.24 22.96 10.89
N GLN A 96 2.34 23.95 10.88
CA GLN A 96 1.66 24.42 9.65
C GLN A 96 2.63 25.02 8.63
N ASP A 97 3.57 25.82 9.12
CA ASP A 97 4.63 26.48 8.37
C ASP A 97 5.54 25.47 7.65
N GLN A 98 5.63 24.24 8.14
CA GLN A 98 6.47 23.18 7.58
C GLN A 98 5.74 22.25 6.59
N TYR A 99 4.45 22.46 6.27
CA TYR A 99 3.66 21.56 5.40
C TYR A 99 4.24 21.42 3.98
N ALA A 100 5.06 22.37 3.54
CA ALA A 100 5.81 22.24 2.30
C ALA A 100 6.59 20.90 2.25
N ARG A 101 7.14 20.43 3.38
CA ARG A 101 7.87 19.16 3.48
C ARG A 101 6.99 17.95 3.20
N ILE A 102 5.75 17.96 3.70
CA ILE A 102 4.76 16.91 3.41
C ILE A 102 4.46 16.88 1.91
N TRP A 103 4.28 18.04 1.28
CA TRP A 103 4.07 18.11 -0.17
C TRP A 103 5.28 17.67 -0.98
N VAL A 104 6.50 17.96 -0.52
CA VAL A 104 7.73 17.42 -1.12
C VAL A 104 7.73 15.89 -1.05
N CYS A 105 7.35 15.30 0.08
CA CYS A 105 7.22 13.84 0.21
C CYS A 105 6.21 13.25 -0.78
N VAL A 106 5.02 13.85 -0.88
CA VAL A 106 4.01 13.44 -1.86
C VAL A 106 4.53 13.60 -3.28
N GLY A 107 5.27 14.68 -3.57
CA GLY A 107 5.90 14.94 -4.87
C GLY A 107 6.93 13.91 -5.25
N VAL A 108 7.83 13.53 -4.33
CA VAL A 108 8.82 12.46 -4.54
C VAL A 108 8.11 11.13 -4.81
N ILE A 109 7.09 10.79 -4.03
CA ILE A 109 6.27 9.59 -4.24
C ILE A 109 5.61 9.65 -5.62
N ALA A 110 5.02 10.79 -6.01
CA ALA A 110 4.36 10.96 -7.30
C ALA A 110 5.34 10.84 -8.48
N VAL A 111 6.53 11.44 -8.37
CA VAL A 111 7.61 11.36 -9.36
C VAL A 111 8.08 9.92 -9.54
N LEU A 112 8.40 9.23 -8.44
CA LEU A 112 8.83 7.85 -8.49
C LEU A 112 7.71 6.95 -9.01
N SER A 113 6.45 7.24 -8.65
CA SER A 113 5.27 6.47 -9.09
C SER A 113 5.09 6.62 -10.59
N GLY A 114 5.09 7.86 -11.08
CA GLY A 114 4.93 8.17 -12.50
C GLY A 114 6.08 7.56 -13.30
N LEU A 115 7.33 7.82 -12.90
CA LEU A 115 8.51 7.29 -13.59
C LEU A 115 8.52 5.76 -13.62
N SER A 116 8.21 5.12 -12.49
CA SER A 116 8.01 3.68 -12.40
C SER A 116 6.96 3.30 -13.41
N VAL A 117 5.70 3.67 -13.17
CA VAL A 117 4.56 3.29 -14.00
C VAL A 117 4.84 3.51 -15.49
N GLY A 118 5.47 4.61 -15.89
CA GLY A 118 5.92 4.88 -17.27
C GLY A 118 6.96 3.89 -17.80
N LEU A 119 8.00 3.58 -17.03
CA LEU A 119 9.08 2.68 -17.41
C LEU A 119 8.64 1.23 -17.64
N LEU A 120 7.70 0.71 -16.85
CA LEU A 120 7.07 -0.59 -17.14
C LEU A 120 5.68 -0.47 -17.77
N ALA A 121 5.22 0.74 -18.14
CA ALA A 121 4.04 0.92 -18.98
C ALA A 121 4.38 0.46 -20.39
N LYS A 122 4.33 -0.85 -20.59
CA LYS A 122 3.89 -1.40 -21.85
C LYS A 122 2.37 -1.31 -21.82
N THR A 123 1.75 -0.68 -22.83
CA THR A 123 0.30 -0.40 -22.93
C THR A 123 -0.51 -1.54 -22.31
N GLY A 124 -0.98 -1.31 -21.08
CA GLY A 124 -1.55 -2.36 -20.23
C GLY A 124 -3.02 -2.59 -20.54
N ARG A 125 -3.46 -3.85 -20.34
CA ARG A 125 -4.86 -4.34 -20.41
C ARG A 125 -5.85 -3.21 -20.21
N GLY A 126 -6.57 -2.87 -21.26
CA GLY A 126 -7.60 -1.87 -21.13
C GLY A 126 -8.73 -2.35 -20.23
N ILE A 127 -9.52 -1.39 -19.78
CA ILE A 127 -10.85 -1.65 -19.26
C ILE A 127 -11.72 -1.86 -20.50
N SER A 128 -12.41 -3.00 -20.57
CA SER A 128 -13.41 -3.23 -21.61
C SER A 128 -14.47 -2.15 -21.49
N MET A 129 -14.82 -1.52 -22.60
CA MET A 129 -15.83 -0.46 -22.63
C MET A 129 -17.19 -0.97 -22.09
N LYS A 130 -17.53 -2.24 -22.37
CA LYS A 130 -18.65 -2.97 -21.76
C LYS A 130 -18.56 -3.01 -20.23
N ARG A 131 -17.39 -3.32 -19.66
CA ARG A 131 -17.21 -3.36 -18.20
C ARG A 131 -17.30 -1.97 -17.57
N LEU A 132 -16.72 -0.96 -18.22
CA LEU A 132 -16.79 0.43 -17.75
C LEU A 132 -18.24 0.91 -17.67
N SER A 133 -19.00 0.71 -18.74
CA SER A 133 -20.42 1.04 -18.81
C SER A 133 -21.23 0.29 -17.74
N MET A 134 -21.04 -1.03 -17.62
CA MET A 134 -21.75 -1.85 -16.64
C MET A 134 -21.43 -1.45 -15.20
N ASN A 135 -20.20 -1.01 -14.92
CA ASN A 135 -19.85 -0.45 -13.61
C ASN A 135 -20.57 0.87 -13.35
N LEU A 136 -20.64 1.80 -14.32
CA LEU A 136 -21.36 3.07 -14.17
C LEU A 136 -22.86 2.85 -13.92
N MET A 137 -23.47 1.94 -14.67
CA MET A 137 -24.86 1.54 -14.47
C MET A 137 -25.07 0.86 -13.10
N GLY A 138 -24.17 -0.03 -12.71
CA GLY A 138 -24.19 -0.69 -11.40
C GLY A 138 -24.06 0.31 -10.24
N THR A 139 -23.16 1.29 -10.36
CA THR A 139 -23.02 2.37 -9.38
C THR A 139 -24.29 3.21 -9.29
N GLY A 140 -24.91 3.56 -10.43
CA GLY A 140 -26.21 4.23 -10.45
C GLY A 140 -27.31 3.41 -9.76
N GLY A 141 -27.36 2.10 -10.00
CA GLY A 141 -28.31 1.19 -9.35
C GLY A 141 -28.10 1.07 -7.84
N VAL A 142 -26.84 1.02 -7.39
CA VAL A 142 -26.50 1.00 -5.95
C VAL A 142 -26.91 2.30 -5.26
N ILE A 143 -26.67 3.45 -5.90
CA ILE A 143 -27.11 4.75 -5.37
C ILE A 143 -28.64 4.78 -5.29
N GLY A 144 -29.33 4.37 -6.35
CA GLY A 144 -30.80 4.28 -6.36
C GLY A 144 -31.37 3.39 -5.25
N LEU A 145 -30.79 2.21 -5.05
CA LEU A 145 -31.17 1.30 -3.96
C LEU A 145 -30.85 1.92 -2.58
N GLY A 146 -29.73 2.63 -2.45
CA GLY A 146 -29.39 3.34 -1.23
C GLY A 146 -30.42 4.42 -0.86
N ILE A 147 -30.96 5.13 -1.84
CA ILE A 147 -32.03 6.12 -1.61
C ILE A 147 -33.32 5.44 -1.15
N LEU A 148 -33.66 4.26 -1.71
CA LEU A 148 -34.85 3.49 -1.30
C LEU A 148 -34.74 2.91 0.12
N LEU A 149 -33.54 2.48 0.52
CA LEU A 149 -33.32 1.86 1.83
C LEU A 149 -33.20 2.89 2.96
N ARG A 150 -32.92 4.16 2.65
CA ARG A 150 -32.83 5.25 3.63
C ARG A 150 -34.23 5.67 4.11
N GLU A 151 -34.40 5.78 5.42
CA GLU A 151 -35.60 6.41 5.99
C GLU A 151 -35.54 7.93 5.79
N PRO A 152 -36.70 8.59 5.56
CA PRO A 152 -36.76 10.03 5.69
C PRO A 152 -36.28 10.48 7.07
N SER A 153 -35.37 11.45 7.14
CA SER A 153 -34.62 11.84 8.34
C SER A 153 -35.51 12.52 9.41
N ALA A 154 -36.34 11.74 10.08
CA ALA A 154 -37.27 12.17 11.11
C ALA A 154 -36.61 12.40 12.48
N VAL A 155 -36.64 13.62 13.02
CA VAL A 155 -36.41 13.83 14.47
C VAL A 155 -37.70 13.48 15.19
N VAL A 156 -37.66 12.72 16.28
CA VAL A 156 -38.87 12.33 17.03
C VAL A 156 -38.97 13.17 18.29
N ASP A 157 -40.09 13.84 18.53
CA ASP A 157 -40.33 14.62 19.74
C ASP A 157 -40.55 13.72 20.99
N SER A 158 -40.68 14.35 22.16
CA SER A 158 -40.89 13.65 23.44
C SER A 158 -42.20 12.83 23.53
N GLU A 159 -43.12 13.00 22.58
CA GLU A 159 -44.38 12.26 22.47
C GLU A 159 -44.31 11.14 21.41
N GLY A 160 -43.17 10.95 20.74
CA GLY A 160 -42.99 9.90 19.74
C GLY A 160 -43.40 10.32 18.32
N LEU A 161 -43.60 11.62 18.06
CA LEU A 161 -44.01 12.15 16.76
C LEU A 161 -42.84 12.70 15.94
N VAL A 162 -42.83 12.42 14.64
CA VAL A 162 -41.81 12.83 13.67
C VAL A 162 -41.90 14.34 13.34
N VAL A 163 -40.78 15.04 13.45
CA VAL A 163 -40.53 16.48 13.31
C VAL A 163 -39.25 16.63 12.47
N HIS A 164 -39.27 17.30 11.32
CA HIS A 164 -38.06 17.60 10.53
C HIS A 164 -37.67 19.08 10.65
N ARG A 165 -36.38 19.39 10.52
CA ARG A 165 -35.90 20.75 10.28
C ARG A 165 -35.84 20.99 8.76
N ASP A 166 -36.18 22.20 8.32
CA ASP A 166 -36.23 22.61 6.91
C ASP A 166 -35.04 22.05 6.06
N PRO A 167 -35.31 21.33 4.94
CA PRO A 167 -34.28 20.70 4.10
C PRO A 167 -33.19 21.66 3.61
N ALA A 168 -33.47 22.95 3.48
CA ALA A 168 -32.44 23.94 3.16
C ALA A 168 -31.32 24.05 4.22
N ALA A 169 -31.63 23.78 5.49
CA ALA A 169 -30.67 23.73 6.60
C ALA A 169 -30.10 22.32 6.87
N ALA A 170 -30.69 21.28 6.26
CA ALA A 170 -30.42 19.86 6.53
C ALA A 170 -29.72 19.12 5.39
N VAL A 171 -30.01 19.49 4.13
CA VAL A 171 -29.39 18.95 2.92
C VAL A 171 -27.96 19.45 2.76
N GLY A 172 -27.66 20.65 3.28
CA GLY A 172 -26.36 21.31 3.22
C GLY A 172 -25.33 20.92 4.28
N ASP A 173 -25.50 19.84 5.07
CA ASP A 173 -24.54 19.61 6.17
C ASP A 173 -24.03 18.19 6.42
N SER A 174 -24.77 17.13 6.07
CA SER A 174 -24.46 15.81 6.62
C SER A 174 -23.31 15.08 5.90
N PHE A 175 -23.44 14.66 4.64
CA PHE A 175 -22.35 13.89 3.98
C PHE A 175 -22.05 14.32 2.54
N VAL A 176 -23.03 14.90 1.84
CA VAL A 176 -22.83 15.46 0.49
C VAL A 176 -21.97 16.70 0.56
N ASP A 177 -22.25 17.64 1.46
CA ASP A 177 -21.41 18.82 1.68
C ASP A 177 -20.04 18.48 2.28
N TRP A 178 -19.93 17.36 2.98
CA TRP A 178 -18.63 16.81 3.38
C TRP A 178 -17.87 16.25 2.18
N LEU A 179 -18.52 15.49 1.29
CA LEU A 179 -17.95 15.06 0.01
C LEU A 179 -17.68 16.26 -0.89
N ASP A 180 -18.52 17.27 -0.98
CA ASP A 180 -18.32 18.40 -1.89
C ASP A 180 -17.22 19.33 -1.37
N GLY A 181 -17.08 19.49 -0.05
CA GLY A 181 -16.00 20.25 0.58
C GLY A 181 -14.68 19.47 0.83
N ASN A 182 -14.72 18.14 0.91
CA ASN A 182 -13.56 17.29 1.23
C ASN A 182 -13.33 16.14 0.24
N ALA A 183 -14.07 16.03 -0.87
CA ALA A 183 -13.89 15.00 -1.90
C ALA A 183 -12.45 15.00 -2.38
N LEU A 184 -11.83 16.16 -2.47
CA LEU A 184 -10.44 16.32 -2.91
C LEU A 184 -9.44 15.77 -1.90
N THR A 185 -9.72 15.88 -0.61
CA THR A 185 -8.90 15.33 0.48
C THR A 185 -9.10 13.83 0.59
N VAL A 186 -10.36 13.38 0.52
CA VAL A 186 -10.75 11.98 0.54
C VAL A 186 -10.19 11.27 -0.68
N LEU A 187 -10.47 11.76 -1.90
CA LEU A 187 -9.88 11.25 -3.13
C LEU A 187 -8.37 11.48 -3.19
N GLY A 188 -7.81 12.53 -2.63
CA GLY A 188 -6.36 12.72 -2.52
C GLY A 188 -5.73 11.58 -1.72
N VAL A 189 -6.39 11.14 -0.64
CA VAL A 189 -6.05 9.97 0.16
C VAL A 189 -6.32 8.67 -0.60
N LEU A 190 -7.41 8.56 -1.38
CA LEU A 190 -7.64 7.41 -2.28
C LEU A 190 -6.58 7.33 -3.39
N VAL A 191 -6.12 8.47 -3.91
CA VAL A 191 -5.11 8.59 -4.96
C VAL A 191 -3.74 8.30 -4.38
N LEU A 192 -3.42 8.76 -3.17
CA LEU A 192 -2.22 8.34 -2.44
C LEU A 192 -2.26 6.85 -2.13
N ALA A 193 -3.41 6.32 -1.70
CA ALA A 193 -3.62 4.89 -1.50
C ALA A 193 -3.32 4.14 -2.79
N ASN A 194 -3.92 4.57 -3.90
CA ASN A 194 -3.73 3.96 -5.21
C ASN A 194 -2.31 4.16 -5.76
N ALA A 195 -1.63 5.27 -5.45
CA ALA A 195 -0.26 5.55 -5.89
C ALA A 195 0.76 4.72 -5.12
N VAL A 196 0.70 4.70 -3.79
CA VAL A 196 1.56 3.87 -2.92
C VAL A 196 1.39 2.39 -3.26
N VAL A 197 0.16 1.97 -3.53
CA VAL A 197 -0.18 0.60 -3.88
C VAL A 197 0.19 0.31 -5.35
N ALA A 198 0.06 1.25 -6.29
CA ALA A 198 0.53 1.13 -7.69
C ALA A 198 2.04 1.06 -7.82
N VAL A 199 2.77 1.76 -6.97
CA VAL A 199 4.22 1.71 -6.83
C VAL A 199 4.67 0.33 -6.43
N TRP A 200 4.04 -0.23 -5.40
CA TRP A 200 4.30 -1.58 -4.95
C TRP A 200 4.05 -2.60 -6.07
N PHE A 201 2.98 -2.40 -6.86
CA PHE A 201 2.63 -3.27 -7.99
C PHE A 201 3.56 -3.22 -9.17
N HIS A 202 4.20 -2.09 -9.35
CA HIS A 202 5.11 -1.88 -10.44
C HIS A 202 6.45 -2.57 -10.20
N LEU A 203 6.87 -2.69 -8.94
CA LEU A 203 8.11 -3.34 -8.56
C LEU A 203 8.15 -4.86 -8.86
N GLN A 204 7.04 -5.51 -9.26
CA GLN A 204 6.98 -6.99 -9.38
C GLN A 204 6.28 -7.64 -10.61
N GLY A 205 6.19 -7.03 -11.81
CA GLY A 205 5.70 -7.84 -12.96
C GLY A 205 5.75 -7.29 -14.39
N THR A 206 6.49 -7.97 -15.27
CA THR A 206 6.49 -7.81 -16.75
C THR A 206 5.86 -9.02 -17.48
N TYR A 207 5.54 -8.86 -18.79
CA TYR A 207 5.01 -9.82 -19.81
C TYR A 207 3.46 -9.76 -19.99
N LEU A 208 2.79 -9.68 -21.16
CA LEU A 208 3.04 -10.02 -22.59
C LEU A 208 2.16 -9.17 -23.59
N ARG A 209 2.77 -8.85 -24.75
CA ARG A 209 2.35 -8.84 -26.20
C ARG A 209 1.12 -8.09 -26.82
N ASP A 210 1.49 -7.30 -27.85
CA ASP A 210 0.96 -6.93 -29.20
C ASP A 210 -0.45 -6.31 -29.44
N GLY A 211 -0.49 -5.19 -30.19
CA GLY A 211 -1.66 -4.67 -30.96
C GLY A 211 -1.98 -3.16 -30.84
N PRO A 212 -2.49 -2.46 -31.89
CA PRO A 212 -2.28 -1.02 -32.14
C PRO A 212 -3.32 -0.02 -31.57
N GLU A 213 -2.92 1.27 -31.48
CA GLU A 213 -3.73 2.47 -31.13
C GLU A 213 -4.67 2.93 -32.29
N PRO A 214 -5.50 4.02 -32.22
CA PRO A 214 -5.85 4.97 -31.13
C PRO A 214 -7.37 5.39 -31.09
N ARG A 215 -7.63 6.40 -30.22
CA ARG A 215 -8.65 7.49 -30.27
C ARG A 215 -9.89 7.31 -29.39
N LEU A 216 -9.96 8.12 -28.32
CA LEU A 216 -11.19 8.69 -27.74
C LEU A 216 -10.80 9.75 -26.67
N ALA A 217 -10.32 10.90 -27.13
CA ALA A 217 -10.64 12.17 -26.48
C ALA A 217 -12.08 12.52 -26.85
N HIS A 218 -12.77 13.37 -26.07
CA HIS A 218 -14.13 13.95 -26.27
C HIS A 218 -15.25 13.47 -25.31
N GLY A 219 -15.03 12.53 -24.39
CA GLY A 219 -16.05 12.15 -23.39
C GLY A 219 -15.94 12.84 -22.02
N ALA A 220 -14.77 13.40 -21.68
CA ALA A 220 -14.45 13.81 -20.31
C ALA A 220 -14.87 15.24 -19.92
N LEU A 221 -15.38 16.04 -20.87
CA LEU A 221 -15.73 17.45 -20.66
C LEU A 221 -17.18 17.68 -20.19
N VAL A 222 -18.07 16.70 -20.37
CA VAL A 222 -19.50 16.85 -20.02
C VAL A 222 -19.74 16.73 -18.51
N LEU A 223 -18.92 15.95 -17.80
CA LEU A 223 -19.05 15.77 -16.35
C LEU A 223 -18.58 16.99 -15.53
N VAL A 224 -17.71 17.83 -16.11
CA VAL A 224 -17.13 19.01 -15.43
C VAL A 224 -18.06 20.23 -15.50
N SER A 225 -18.98 20.27 -16.47
CA SER A 225 -19.89 21.40 -16.66
C SER A 225 -21.12 21.36 -15.75
N ILE A 226 -21.40 20.20 -15.13
CA ILE A 226 -22.63 19.96 -14.35
C ILE A 226 -22.45 20.36 -12.87
N GLY A 227 -21.23 20.27 -12.33
CA GLY A 227 -20.95 20.60 -10.92
C GLY A 227 -21.04 22.09 -10.55
N VAL A 228 -21.08 22.98 -11.54
CA VAL A 228 -21.03 24.44 -11.33
C VAL A 228 -22.43 25.09 -11.34
N LEU A 229 -23.48 24.35 -11.73
CA LEU A 229 -24.83 24.90 -11.92
C LEU A 229 -25.79 24.69 -10.73
N ILE A 230 -25.31 24.18 -9.58
CA ILE A 230 -26.17 23.53 -8.56
C ILE A 230 -26.37 24.37 -7.29
N VAL A 231 -25.65 25.48 -7.09
CA VAL A 231 -25.71 26.20 -5.81
C VAL A 231 -26.44 27.52 -5.95
N GLN A 232 -27.77 27.52 -5.81
CA GLN A 232 -28.53 28.64 -5.21
C GLN A 232 -29.93 28.18 -4.75
N GLN A 233 -30.37 28.81 -3.64
CA GLN A 233 -31.73 28.83 -3.05
C GLN A 233 -32.09 27.59 -2.20
N TYR A 234 -32.37 27.67 -0.89
CA TYR A 234 -33.25 28.57 -0.12
C TYR A 234 -32.80 28.69 1.35
N ALA A 235 -33.46 29.53 2.15
CA ALA A 235 -33.38 29.56 3.62
C ALA A 235 -34.73 30.02 4.20
N SER A 236 -35.40 29.19 5.01
CA SER A 236 -36.28 29.66 6.11
C SER A 236 -36.79 28.49 6.96
N GLY A 237 -36.29 28.41 8.21
CA GLY A 237 -36.64 27.35 9.15
C GLY A 237 -38.08 27.39 9.66
N GLU A 238 -38.89 26.45 9.19
CA GLU A 238 -40.08 25.94 9.89
C GLU A 238 -40.10 24.41 9.87
N VAL A 239 -40.72 23.83 10.90
CA VAL A 239 -40.93 22.38 10.99
C VAL A 239 -42.06 21.98 10.04
N VAL A 240 -41.74 21.18 9.02
CA VAL A 240 -42.71 20.70 8.03
C VAL A 240 -42.91 19.20 8.18
N ARG A 241 -44.17 18.74 8.19
CA ARG A 241 -44.52 17.32 8.09
C ARG A 241 -44.47 16.91 6.62
N GLU A 242 -43.47 16.13 6.21
CA GLU A 242 -43.34 15.67 4.82
C GLU A 242 -44.08 14.35 4.56
N SER A 243 -44.84 14.29 3.47
CA SER A 243 -45.35 13.06 2.88
C SER A 243 -44.23 12.27 2.18
N PHE A 244 -44.43 10.96 1.93
CA PHE A 244 -43.47 10.15 1.17
C PHE A 244 -43.08 10.79 -0.18
N ALA A 245 -44.04 11.44 -0.85
CA ALA A 245 -43.80 12.12 -2.12
C ALA A 245 -42.88 13.34 -1.95
N GLU A 246 -43.07 14.14 -0.90
CA GLU A 246 -42.22 15.30 -0.59
C GLU A 246 -40.82 14.88 -0.16
N ALA A 247 -40.70 13.83 0.67
CA ALA A 247 -39.42 13.26 1.08
C ALA A 247 -38.62 12.69 -0.10
N MET A 248 -39.31 12.17 -1.12
CA MET A 248 -38.69 11.70 -2.37
C MET A 248 -38.31 12.85 -3.30
N ALA A 249 -39.06 13.95 -3.29
CA ALA A 249 -38.76 15.16 -4.04
C ALA A 249 -37.53 15.90 -3.46
N ASP A 250 -37.38 15.94 -2.14
CA ASP A 250 -36.19 16.48 -1.47
C ASP A 250 -34.91 15.71 -1.86
N ARG A 251 -35.02 14.38 -1.97
CA ARG A 251 -33.92 13.50 -2.42
C ARG A 251 -33.72 13.46 -3.93
N SER A 252 -34.43 14.30 -4.69
CA SER A 252 -34.39 14.32 -6.17
C SER A 252 -32.97 14.45 -6.73
N TRP A 253 -32.08 15.14 -6.03
CA TRP A 253 -30.68 15.30 -6.45
C TRP A 253 -29.91 13.97 -6.51
N TRP A 254 -30.16 13.08 -5.55
CA TRP A 254 -29.56 11.74 -5.52
C TRP A 254 -30.13 10.85 -6.62
N TRP A 255 -31.42 10.97 -6.90
CA TRP A 255 -32.07 10.30 -8.02
C TRP A 255 -31.51 10.78 -9.36
N LEU A 256 -31.25 12.08 -9.47
CA LEU A 256 -30.61 12.68 -10.64
C LEU A 256 -29.18 12.16 -10.80
N ALA A 257 -28.40 12.09 -9.73
CA ALA A 257 -27.04 11.52 -9.75
C ALA A 257 -27.05 10.03 -10.16
N ALA A 258 -27.97 9.23 -9.59
CA ALA A 258 -28.17 7.83 -9.97
C ALA A 258 -28.58 7.69 -11.45
N ALA A 259 -29.50 8.52 -11.91
CA ALA A 259 -29.99 8.54 -13.28
C ALA A 259 -28.92 9.01 -14.28
N LEU A 260 -28.09 9.98 -13.92
CA LEU A 260 -26.97 10.46 -14.72
C LEU A 260 -25.87 9.41 -14.84
N LEU A 261 -25.53 8.71 -13.76
CA LEU A 261 -24.54 7.63 -13.81
C LEU A 261 -25.05 6.44 -14.62
N ALA A 262 -26.32 6.06 -14.43
CA ALA A 262 -26.97 5.05 -15.23
C ALA A 262 -27.07 5.47 -16.71
N GLY A 263 -27.42 6.72 -16.96
CA GLY A 263 -27.54 7.33 -18.29
C GLY A 263 -26.20 7.44 -19.01
N ALA A 264 -25.12 7.83 -18.32
CA ALA A 264 -23.77 7.86 -18.86
C ALA A 264 -23.29 6.43 -19.18
N GLY A 265 -23.54 5.48 -18.29
CA GLY A 265 -23.29 4.06 -18.54
C GLY A 265 -24.06 3.55 -19.77
N ALA A 266 -25.34 3.87 -19.88
CA ALA A 266 -26.19 3.52 -21.01
C ALA A 266 -25.74 4.19 -22.32
N ALA A 267 -25.40 5.48 -22.29
CA ALA A 267 -24.91 6.22 -23.46
C ALA A 267 -23.60 5.61 -23.98
N VAL A 268 -22.67 5.26 -23.09
CA VAL A 268 -21.46 4.50 -23.46
C VAL A 268 -21.84 3.12 -24.04
N TRP A 269 -22.80 2.41 -23.45
CA TRP A 269 -23.21 1.09 -23.94
C TRP A 269 -23.83 1.11 -25.35
N PHE A 270 -24.80 1.99 -25.54
CA PHE A 270 -25.60 2.09 -26.76
C PHE A 270 -24.83 2.80 -27.88
N GLY A 271 -24.03 3.82 -27.55
CA GLY A 271 -23.15 4.50 -28.50
C GLY A 271 -22.05 3.63 -29.11
N LEU A 272 -21.86 2.41 -28.59
CA LEU A 272 -20.87 1.47 -29.13
C LEU A 272 -21.35 0.69 -30.35
N GLY A 273 -22.64 0.75 -30.75
CA GLY A 273 -23.22 0.30 -32.03
C GLY A 273 -22.98 -1.17 -32.45
N ASP A 274 -21.72 -1.58 -32.54
CA ASP A 274 -21.19 -2.86 -32.97
C ASP A 274 -20.66 -3.71 -31.79
N ALA A 275 -20.89 -5.02 -31.82
CA ALA A 275 -20.42 -5.94 -30.77
C ALA A 275 -18.89 -5.93 -30.61
N ARG A 276 -18.14 -5.69 -31.69
CA ARG A 276 -16.68 -5.56 -31.68
C ARG A 276 -16.20 -4.35 -30.87
N ARG A 277 -16.89 -3.20 -30.96
CA ARG A 277 -16.54 -1.98 -30.22
C ARG A 277 -16.85 -2.08 -28.72
N ARG A 278 -17.87 -2.85 -28.33
CA ARG A 278 -18.17 -3.15 -26.91
C ARG A 278 -17.05 -3.91 -26.21
N ASN A 279 -16.28 -4.68 -26.98
CA ASN A 279 -15.10 -5.40 -26.51
C ASN A 279 -13.80 -4.61 -26.67
N THR A 280 -13.84 -3.36 -27.15
CA THR A 280 -12.65 -2.50 -27.21
C THR A 280 -12.16 -2.18 -25.80
N PHE A 281 -10.84 -2.14 -25.66
CA PHE A 281 -10.15 -1.97 -24.40
C PHE A 281 -9.49 -0.59 -24.36
N VAL A 282 -9.90 0.26 -23.41
CA VAL A 282 -9.23 1.55 -23.16
C VAL A 282 -8.17 1.34 -22.08
N PRO A 283 -6.89 1.69 -22.32
CA PRO A 283 -5.84 1.46 -21.31
C PRO A 283 -6.23 2.05 -19.96
N ALA A 284 -6.28 1.20 -18.92
CA ALA A 284 -6.80 1.56 -17.61
C ALA A 284 -6.10 2.78 -17.00
N MET A 285 -4.82 2.96 -17.34
CA MET A 285 -3.98 4.06 -16.87
C MET A 285 -4.49 5.44 -17.33
N TYR A 286 -4.96 5.55 -18.58
CA TYR A 286 -5.50 6.81 -19.09
C TYR A 286 -6.83 7.15 -18.45
N VAL A 287 -7.67 6.14 -18.22
CA VAL A 287 -8.94 6.31 -17.49
C VAL A 287 -8.67 6.81 -16.08
N PHE A 288 -7.67 6.24 -15.39
CA PHE A 288 -7.24 6.70 -14.08
C PHE A 288 -6.76 8.16 -14.11
N PHE A 289 -5.80 8.50 -14.98
CA PHE A 289 -5.29 9.88 -15.06
C PHE A 289 -6.35 10.89 -15.45
N ALA A 290 -7.29 10.54 -16.34
CA ALA A 290 -8.40 11.39 -16.71
C ALA A 290 -9.39 11.59 -15.55
N ALA A 291 -9.72 10.53 -14.80
CA ALA A 291 -10.54 10.63 -13.60
C ALA A 291 -9.87 11.52 -12.54
N THR A 292 -8.56 11.34 -12.31
CA THR A 292 -7.80 12.20 -11.40
C THR A 292 -7.72 13.64 -11.90
N ALA A 293 -7.63 13.86 -13.22
CA ALA A 293 -7.63 15.20 -13.81
C ALA A 293 -8.96 15.93 -13.58
N VAL A 294 -10.08 15.26 -13.84
CA VAL A 294 -11.43 15.80 -13.60
C VAL A 294 -11.58 16.24 -12.15
N MET A 295 -11.12 15.41 -11.22
CA MET A 295 -11.12 15.71 -9.80
C MET A 295 -10.21 16.89 -9.44
N VAL A 296 -8.97 16.92 -9.93
CA VAL A 296 -8.06 18.05 -9.65
C VAL A 296 -8.61 19.36 -10.22
N LEU A 297 -9.24 19.30 -11.40
CA LEU A 297 -9.85 20.47 -12.04
C LEU A 297 -11.11 20.93 -11.31
N SER A 298 -11.90 20.03 -10.72
CA SER A 298 -13.07 20.44 -9.93
C SER A 298 -12.69 21.28 -8.71
N ALA A 299 -11.48 21.12 -8.16
CA ALA A 299 -10.94 21.96 -7.08
C ALA A 299 -10.79 23.44 -7.46
N TRP A 300 -10.63 23.73 -8.74
CA TRP A 300 -10.53 25.08 -9.28
C TRP A 300 -11.89 25.69 -9.59
N LEU A 301 -12.93 24.88 -9.67
CA LEU A 301 -14.29 25.30 -10.03
C LEU A 301 -15.15 25.56 -8.79
N TYR A 302 -14.87 24.90 -7.67
CA TYR A 302 -15.65 25.07 -6.44
C TYR A 302 -15.16 26.28 -5.63
N PRO A 303 -16.00 27.32 -5.45
CA PRO A 303 -15.67 28.45 -4.60
C PRO A 303 -15.62 28.02 -3.12
N TRP A 304 -14.57 28.42 -2.41
CA TRP A 304 -14.34 28.18 -0.99
C TRP A 304 -13.91 29.47 -0.33
N GLY A 305 -14.70 30.02 0.59
CA GLY A 305 -14.34 31.21 1.36
C GLY A 305 -13.51 30.89 2.61
N HIS A 306 -12.62 31.79 3.02
CA HIS A 306 -12.17 31.83 4.42
C HIS A 306 -13.36 32.22 5.28
N TYR A 307 -13.64 31.43 6.32
CA TYR A 307 -14.69 31.74 7.28
C TYR A 307 -14.08 32.54 8.42
N ALA A 308 -14.43 33.82 8.53
CA ALA A 308 -14.17 34.60 9.73
C ALA A 308 -15.32 34.36 10.71
N PHE A 309 -15.00 34.10 11.98
CA PHE A 309 -15.99 34.00 13.05
C PHE A 309 -16.16 35.38 13.67
N LEU A 310 -17.22 36.09 13.28
CA LEU A 310 -17.58 37.41 13.79
C LEU A 310 -19.00 37.33 14.31
N GLU A 311 -19.19 37.70 15.58
CA GLU A 311 -20.52 37.81 16.22
C GLU A 311 -21.38 36.53 16.16
N GLY A 312 -20.76 35.35 16.13
CA GLY A 312 -21.49 34.08 16.11
C GLY A 312 -21.91 33.61 14.72
N GLU A 313 -21.58 34.35 13.66
CA GLU A 313 -21.81 33.95 12.27
C GLU A 313 -20.49 33.72 11.52
N PHE A 314 -20.50 32.72 10.63
CA PHE A 314 -19.38 32.43 9.74
C PHE A 314 -19.54 33.24 8.45
N ILE A 315 -18.70 34.25 8.25
CA ILE A 315 -18.72 35.09 7.05
C ILE A 315 -17.70 34.52 6.06
N SER A 316 -18.14 34.13 4.86
CA SER A 316 -17.27 33.63 3.79
C SER A 316 -16.69 34.76 2.95
N GLU A 317 -15.37 34.77 2.71
CA GLU A 317 -14.75 35.66 1.72
C GLU A 317 -15.19 35.28 0.29
N PRO A 318 -15.82 36.18 -0.49
CA PRO A 318 -16.21 35.88 -1.87
C PRO A 318 -14.99 35.81 -2.80
N GLY A 319 -14.89 34.75 -3.61
CA GLY A 319 -13.97 34.69 -4.76
C GLY A 319 -12.73 33.79 -4.65
N SER A 320 -12.49 33.14 -3.50
CA SER A 320 -11.48 32.07 -3.39
C SER A 320 -12.07 30.71 -3.75
N THR A 321 -11.26 29.77 -4.26
CA THR A 321 -11.64 28.38 -4.60
C THR A 321 -10.88 27.38 -3.72
N VAL A 322 -11.32 26.11 -3.67
CA VAL A 322 -10.63 25.06 -2.87
C VAL A 322 -9.16 24.92 -3.27
N ALA A 323 -8.82 25.13 -4.54
CA ALA A 323 -7.43 25.11 -4.99
C ALA A 323 -6.57 26.22 -4.34
N MET A 324 -7.16 27.40 -4.08
CA MET A 324 -6.44 28.54 -3.50
C MET A 324 -6.12 28.36 -2.01
N THR A 325 -6.94 27.62 -1.27
CA THR A 325 -6.68 27.33 0.17
C THR A 325 -5.47 26.42 0.38
N THR A 326 -5.11 25.63 -0.63
CA THR A 326 -3.97 24.72 -0.58
C THR A 326 -2.69 25.32 -1.15
N LYS A 327 -2.73 26.55 -1.73
CA LYS A 327 -1.60 27.22 -2.41
C LYS A 327 -0.92 26.38 -3.52
N LEU A 328 -1.70 25.59 -4.26
CA LEU A 328 -1.29 24.81 -5.45
C LEU A 328 -0.44 23.51 -5.28
N PRO A 329 -0.79 22.51 -4.44
CA PRO A 329 -0.03 21.26 -4.36
C PRO A 329 -0.57 20.19 -5.31
N TRP A 330 -1.89 19.98 -5.34
CA TRP A 330 -2.51 18.83 -6.04
C TRP A 330 -2.40 18.89 -7.56
N THR A 331 -2.56 20.08 -8.14
CA THR A 331 -2.34 20.27 -9.59
C THR A 331 -0.89 20.01 -9.96
N VAL A 332 0.07 20.47 -9.14
CA VAL A 332 1.49 20.17 -9.32
C VAL A 332 1.75 18.67 -9.16
N MET A 333 1.19 18.01 -8.15
CA MET A 333 1.35 16.56 -7.95
C MET A 333 0.83 15.76 -9.14
N TRP A 334 -0.33 16.13 -9.67
CA TRP A 334 -0.91 15.48 -10.86
C TRP A 334 -0.05 15.74 -12.10
N VAL A 335 0.40 16.97 -12.34
CA VAL A 335 1.31 17.30 -13.44
C VAL A 335 2.64 16.54 -13.31
N LEU A 336 3.22 16.45 -12.12
CA LEU A 336 4.44 15.68 -11.86
C LEU A 336 4.24 14.19 -12.11
N LEU A 337 3.14 13.62 -11.63
CA LEU A 337 2.79 12.22 -11.82
C LEU A 337 2.62 11.88 -13.30
N VAL A 338 1.85 12.68 -14.04
CA VAL A 338 1.59 12.48 -15.47
C VAL A 338 2.86 12.75 -16.28
N GLY A 339 3.58 13.84 -15.98
CA GLY A 339 4.82 14.21 -16.65
C GLY A 339 5.90 13.16 -16.50
N THR A 340 6.12 12.65 -15.28
CA THR A 340 7.11 11.59 -15.05
C THR A 340 6.65 10.23 -15.57
N PHE A 341 5.34 9.97 -15.64
CA PHE A 341 4.80 8.84 -16.37
C PHE A 341 5.11 8.88 -17.87
N LEU A 342 4.88 10.02 -18.51
CA LEU A 342 5.19 10.20 -19.93
C LEU A 342 6.70 10.10 -20.18
N LEU A 343 7.53 10.69 -19.30
CA LEU A 343 8.98 10.56 -19.33
C LEU A 343 9.42 9.10 -19.18
N GLY A 344 8.90 8.39 -18.19
CA GLY A 344 9.20 6.96 -17.99
C GLY A 344 8.82 6.14 -19.22
N ARG A 345 7.70 6.46 -19.88
CA ARG A 345 7.29 5.80 -21.12
C ARG A 345 8.23 6.12 -22.29
N ALA A 346 8.68 7.37 -22.42
CA ALA A 346 9.66 7.73 -23.44
C ALA A 346 11.01 7.01 -23.20
N LEU A 347 11.42 6.85 -21.95
CA LEU A 347 12.63 6.11 -21.58
C LEU A 347 12.47 4.60 -21.79
N SER A 348 11.25 4.07 -21.66
CA SER A 348 10.98 2.65 -21.89
C SER A 348 11.10 2.26 -23.36
N THR A 349 10.66 3.12 -24.27
CA THR A 349 10.81 2.92 -25.73
C THR A 349 12.26 3.09 -26.18
N ALA A 350 13.05 3.94 -25.52
CA ALA A 350 14.48 4.11 -25.78
C ALA A 350 15.37 2.95 -25.28
N GLY A 351 14.80 1.87 -24.76
CA GLY A 351 15.55 0.70 -24.26
C GLY A 351 16.28 0.94 -22.93
N ALA A 352 16.10 2.09 -22.28
CA ALA A 352 16.73 2.42 -21.00
C ALA A 352 16.10 1.70 -19.79
N ALA A 353 14.92 1.08 -19.96
CA ALA A 353 14.17 0.45 -18.88
C ALA A 353 14.96 -0.61 -18.10
N SER A 354 15.79 -1.43 -18.76
CA SER A 354 16.58 -2.46 -18.09
C SER A 354 17.68 -1.86 -17.19
N ARG A 355 18.27 -0.74 -17.61
CA ARG A 355 19.31 -0.01 -16.87
C ARG A 355 18.73 0.77 -15.69
N LEU A 356 17.51 1.29 -15.84
CA LEU A 356 16.84 2.11 -14.82
C LEU A 356 16.11 1.30 -13.75
N ARG A 357 15.83 0.01 -13.98
CA ARG A 357 15.08 -0.82 -13.02
C ARG A 357 15.76 -0.94 -11.65
N VAL A 358 17.06 -1.28 -11.63
CA VAL A 358 17.81 -1.44 -10.38
C VAL A 358 17.88 -0.13 -9.58
N PRO A 359 18.32 1.02 -10.15
CA PRO A 359 18.36 2.27 -9.40
C PRO A 359 16.98 2.73 -8.95
N LEU A 360 15.93 2.52 -9.75
CA LEU A 360 14.56 2.88 -9.36
C LEU A 360 14.05 2.05 -8.17
N ASN A 361 14.33 0.74 -8.16
CA ASN A 361 13.99 -0.11 -7.02
C ASN A 361 14.75 0.32 -5.76
N LEU A 362 16.04 0.68 -5.91
CA LEU A 362 16.85 1.19 -4.80
C LEU A 362 16.28 2.50 -4.26
N LEU A 363 15.89 3.43 -5.14
CA LEU A 363 15.24 4.67 -4.76
C LEU A 363 13.95 4.39 -3.97
N TRP A 364 13.10 3.47 -4.43
CA TRP A 364 11.89 3.10 -3.70
C TRP A 364 12.15 2.53 -2.31
N VAL A 365 13.16 1.67 -2.16
CA VAL A 365 13.53 1.12 -0.85
C VAL A 365 14.08 2.21 0.06
N MET A 366 14.82 3.18 -0.48
CA MET A 366 15.37 4.31 0.28
C MET A 366 14.36 5.41 0.58
N THR A 367 13.28 5.52 -0.21
CA THR A 367 12.33 6.62 -0.14
C THR A 367 11.73 6.79 1.26
N PRO A 368 11.19 5.76 1.94
CA PRO A 368 10.63 5.94 3.28
C PRO A 368 11.65 6.46 4.29
N PHE A 369 12.91 6.03 4.20
CA PHE A 369 14.00 6.50 5.05
C PHE A 369 14.36 7.97 4.77
N VAL A 370 14.53 8.32 3.49
CA VAL A 370 14.88 9.69 3.07
C VAL A 370 13.75 10.66 3.42
N LEU A 371 12.50 10.31 3.09
CA LEU A 371 11.37 11.16 3.35
C LEU A 371 11.14 11.39 4.84
N TYR A 372 11.26 10.35 5.66
CA TYR A 372 11.08 10.49 7.10
C TYR A 372 12.26 11.22 7.76
N TRP A 373 13.49 10.70 7.60
CA TRP A 373 14.65 11.18 8.36
C TRP A 373 15.36 12.38 7.74
N ALA A 374 15.30 12.59 6.43
CA ALA A 374 15.94 13.74 5.79
C ALA A 374 14.97 14.90 5.52
N VAL A 375 13.75 14.62 5.04
CA VAL A 375 12.81 15.66 4.61
C VAL A 375 11.89 16.11 5.75
N LEU A 376 11.15 15.18 6.34
CA LEU A 376 10.12 15.49 7.35
C LEU A 376 10.71 15.88 8.69
N ARG A 377 11.76 15.19 9.13
CA ARG A 377 12.44 15.49 10.40
C ARG A 377 13.42 16.66 10.29
N ASP A 378 13.99 16.89 9.12
CA ASP A 378 15.01 17.93 8.89
C ASP A 378 16.14 17.88 9.93
N PRO A 379 17.11 16.95 9.75
CA PRO A 379 18.11 16.71 10.78
C PRO A 379 19.07 17.89 10.90
N ASP A 380 19.26 18.38 12.13
CA ASP A 380 20.25 19.40 12.47
C ASP A 380 21.63 18.73 12.55
N LEU A 381 22.36 18.81 11.45
CA LEU A 381 23.65 18.14 11.30
C LEU A 381 24.77 18.96 11.97
N ASP A 382 25.39 18.39 13.00
CA ASP A 382 26.67 18.85 13.51
C ASP A 382 27.77 18.54 12.49
N TRP A 383 28.02 19.50 11.59
CA TRP A 383 28.99 19.35 10.50
C TRP A 383 30.41 19.10 11.00
N ASP A 384 30.78 19.61 12.19
CA ASP A 384 32.09 19.38 12.77
C ASP A 384 32.24 17.90 13.15
N HIS A 385 31.26 17.33 13.85
CA HIS A 385 31.24 15.89 14.16
C HIS A 385 31.17 15.02 12.90
N VAL A 386 30.37 15.43 11.90
CA VAL A 386 30.21 14.67 10.65
C VAL A 386 31.52 14.61 9.88
N LEU A 387 32.23 15.73 9.76
CA LEU A 387 33.50 15.82 9.05
C LEU A 387 34.64 15.16 9.83
N SER A 388 34.66 15.27 11.16
CA SER A 388 35.74 14.73 11.99
C SER A 388 35.62 13.24 12.29
N THR A 389 34.39 12.70 12.34
CA THR A 389 34.12 11.34 12.85
C THR A 389 33.38 10.50 11.82
N ASP A 390 32.22 10.96 11.34
CA ASP A 390 31.32 10.11 10.55
C ASP A 390 31.86 9.77 9.16
N ILE A 391 32.38 10.78 8.45
CA ILE A 391 32.96 10.62 7.11
C ILE A 391 34.25 9.80 7.17
N PRO A 392 35.24 10.11 8.03
CA PRO A 392 36.45 9.27 8.16
C PRO A 392 36.13 7.82 8.50
N MET A 393 35.17 7.58 9.40
CA MET A 393 34.74 6.22 9.74
C MET A 393 34.07 5.51 8.56
N ALA A 394 33.21 6.22 7.80
CA ALA A 394 32.60 5.68 6.59
C ALA A 394 33.65 5.30 5.54
N VAL A 395 34.62 6.19 5.29
CA VAL A 395 35.72 5.96 4.36
C VAL A 395 36.57 4.78 4.80
N PHE A 396 36.89 4.67 6.09
CA PHE A 396 37.63 3.54 6.65
C PHE A 396 36.92 2.21 6.37
N PHE A 397 35.66 2.06 6.76
CA PHE A 397 34.93 0.80 6.55
C PHE A 397 34.66 0.52 5.07
N ALA A 398 34.42 1.54 4.25
CA ALA A 398 34.28 1.39 2.81
C ALA A 398 35.57 0.87 2.16
N ALA A 399 36.72 1.48 2.47
CA ALA A 399 38.01 1.11 1.91
C ALA A 399 38.52 -0.23 2.47
N PHE A 400 38.60 -0.36 3.80
CA PHE A 400 39.07 -1.57 4.47
C PHE A 400 38.16 -2.76 4.15
N GLY A 401 36.85 -2.61 4.33
CA GLY A 401 35.90 -3.66 3.98
C GLY A 401 35.91 -3.99 2.50
N GLY A 402 36.09 -2.99 1.62
CA GLY A 402 36.25 -3.20 0.18
C GLY A 402 37.47 -4.06 -0.16
N LEU A 403 38.62 -3.82 0.49
CA LEU A 403 39.82 -4.64 0.35
C LEU A 403 39.60 -6.07 0.85
N VAL A 404 38.94 -6.24 2.00
CA VAL A 404 38.58 -7.55 2.57
C VAL A 404 37.67 -8.31 1.61
N VAL A 405 36.59 -7.69 1.13
CA VAL A 405 35.65 -8.31 0.18
C VAL A 405 36.34 -8.65 -1.13
N TRP A 406 37.17 -7.74 -1.65
CA TRP A 406 37.97 -7.99 -2.85
C TRP A 406 38.86 -9.21 -2.68
N TYR A 407 39.57 -9.30 -1.56
CA TYR A 407 40.40 -10.44 -1.22
C TYR A 407 39.55 -11.70 -1.16
N LEU A 408 38.57 -11.79 -0.25
CA LEU A 408 37.76 -12.99 -0.01
C LEU A 408 37.02 -13.53 -1.24
N ALA A 409 36.65 -12.66 -2.18
CA ALA A 409 36.01 -13.05 -3.43
C ALA A 409 36.99 -13.60 -4.49
N HIS A 410 38.27 -13.79 -4.14
CA HIS A 410 39.25 -14.37 -5.06
C HIS A 410 39.14 -15.90 -5.12
N PRO A 411 39.02 -16.52 -6.32
CA PRO A 411 38.82 -17.98 -6.45
C PRO A 411 39.87 -18.88 -5.77
N ARG A 412 41.12 -18.41 -5.61
CA ARG A 412 42.23 -19.22 -5.07
C ARG A 412 42.25 -19.35 -3.55
N ILE A 413 41.46 -18.54 -2.84
CA ILE A 413 41.54 -18.47 -1.38
C ILE A 413 40.90 -19.68 -0.71
N GLY A 414 39.91 -20.31 -1.35
CA GLY A 414 39.31 -21.55 -0.87
C GLY A 414 38.90 -21.48 0.61
N GLU A 415 39.44 -22.39 1.40
CA GLU A 415 39.13 -22.56 2.83
C GLU A 415 39.66 -21.44 3.73
N ALA A 416 40.82 -20.86 3.39
CA ALA A 416 41.42 -19.77 4.16
C ALA A 416 40.49 -18.55 4.26
N GLY A 417 39.68 -18.31 3.22
CA GLY A 417 38.70 -17.22 3.18
C GLY A 417 37.51 -17.48 4.11
N ARG A 418 37.10 -18.74 4.26
CA ARG A 418 36.05 -19.12 5.22
C ARG A 418 36.53 -18.93 6.65
N ILE A 419 37.77 -19.33 6.95
CA ILE A 419 38.39 -19.12 8.26
C ILE A 419 38.45 -17.62 8.59
N MET A 420 38.93 -16.81 7.65
CA MET A 420 38.98 -15.35 7.82
C MET A 420 37.59 -14.75 8.05
N ALA A 421 36.56 -15.19 7.32
CA ALA A 421 35.19 -14.73 7.54
C ALA A 421 34.67 -15.11 8.94
N VAL A 422 34.99 -16.31 9.43
CA VAL A 422 34.65 -16.74 10.81
C VAL A 422 35.37 -15.89 11.85
N VAL A 423 36.64 -15.55 11.62
CA VAL A 423 37.39 -14.63 12.50
C VAL A 423 36.72 -13.25 12.55
N LEU A 424 36.31 -12.70 11.40
CA LEU A 424 35.59 -11.42 11.34
C LEU A 424 34.26 -11.45 12.08
N VAL A 425 33.53 -12.57 12.02
CA VAL A 425 32.33 -12.80 12.84
C VAL A 425 32.68 -12.80 14.32
N GLY A 426 33.75 -13.50 14.72
CA GLY A 426 34.25 -13.50 16.09
C GLY A 426 34.57 -12.09 16.58
N VAL A 427 35.26 -11.28 15.77
CA VAL A 427 35.54 -9.86 16.07
C VAL A 427 34.24 -9.05 16.20
N ALA A 428 33.29 -9.21 15.28
CA ALA A 428 32.01 -8.52 15.35
C ALA A 428 31.25 -8.87 16.64
N VAL A 429 31.14 -10.16 16.98
CA VAL A 429 30.49 -10.63 18.21
C VAL A 429 31.22 -10.12 19.46
N LEU A 430 32.56 -10.17 19.46
CA LEU A 430 33.37 -9.68 20.57
C LEU A 430 33.12 -8.19 20.84
N ASN A 431 32.95 -7.36 19.81
CA ASN A 431 32.62 -5.94 19.99
C ASN A 431 31.28 -5.72 20.70
N TRP A 432 30.29 -6.59 20.48
CA TRP A 432 29.00 -6.54 21.17
C TRP A 432 29.08 -7.10 22.60
N VAL A 433 29.85 -8.16 22.82
CA VAL A 433 30.11 -8.70 24.16
C VAL A 433 30.88 -7.69 25.02
N ALA A 434 31.94 -7.10 24.47
CA ALA A 434 32.72 -6.06 25.11
C ALA A 434 31.87 -4.84 25.47
N ALA A 435 30.90 -4.49 24.63
CA ALA A 435 29.92 -3.44 24.92
C ALA A 435 29.06 -3.77 26.14
N TYR A 436 28.53 -4.98 26.21
CA TYR A 436 27.68 -5.44 27.30
C TYR A 436 28.42 -5.43 28.64
N PHE A 437 29.67 -5.87 28.66
CA PHE A 437 30.52 -5.88 29.86
C PHE A 437 31.29 -4.57 30.10
N GLY A 438 31.14 -3.56 29.24
CA GLY A 438 31.81 -2.27 29.39
C GLY A 438 33.34 -2.32 29.28
N TRP A 439 33.92 -3.28 28.57
CA TRP A 439 35.38 -3.44 28.47
C TRP A 439 36.07 -2.26 27.77
N TYR A 440 35.43 -1.69 26.74
CA TYR A 440 35.89 -0.47 26.10
C TYR A 440 34.73 0.28 25.43
N PRO A 441 34.80 1.62 25.38
CA PRO A 441 33.81 2.44 24.69
C PRO A 441 34.01 2.33 23.18
N MET A 442 32.90 2.19 22.45
CA MET A 442 32.91 2.16 20.99
C MET A 442 31.57 2.65 20.46
N LEU A 443 31.59 3.50 19.43
CA LEU A 443 30.39 3.99 18.78
C LEU A 443 29.55 2.81 18.23
N GLN A 444 28.24 2.84 18.46
CA GLN A 444 27.33 1.80 17.96
C GLN A 444 27.40 1.65 16.43
N LYS A 445 27.53 2.78 15.72
CA LYS A 445 27.74 2.83 14.26
C LYS A 445 28.95 1.99 13.82
N ALA A 446 30.06 2.01 14.57
CA ALA A 446 31.23 1.19 14.28
C ALA A 446 30.95 -0.30 14.54
N ARG A 447 30.28 -0.64 15.64
CA ARG A 447 29.91 -2.04 15.97
C ARG A 447 29.05 -2.67 14.89
N ILE A 448 28.05 -1.94 14.39
CA ILE A 448 27.19 -2.40 13.30
C ILE A 448 27.99 -2.52 12.00
N SER A 449 28.94 -1.63 11.74
CA SER A 449 29.81 -1.71 10.54
C SER A 449 30.67 -2.99 10.54
N PHE A 450 31.23 -3.38 11.68
CA PHE A 450 31.91 -4.67 11.82
C PHE A 450 30.98 -5.86 11.60
N LEU A 451 29.75 -5.79 12.11
CA LEU A 451 28.74 -6.84 11.90
C LEU A 451 28.38 -6.97 10.41
N LEU A 452 28.14 -5.85 9.72
CA LEU A 452 27.87 -5.82 8.28
C LEU A 452 29.06 -6.40 7.49
N LEU A 453 30.29 -6.04 7.86
CA LEU A 453 31.49 -6.58 7.23
C LEU A 453 31.60 -8.08 7.43
N ALA A 454 31.33 -8.58 8.64
CA ALA A 454 31.33 -10.02 8.93
C ALA A 454 30.28 -10.78 8.11
N VAL A 455 29.06 -10.25 7.99
CA VAL A 455 28.00 -10.85 7.17
C VAL A 455 28.39 -10.88 5.70
N VAL A 456 28.91 -9.77 5.16
CA VAL A 456 29.34 -9.73 3.75
C VAL A 456 30.56 -10.62 3.51
N ALA A 457 31.50 -10.71 4.46
CA ALA A 457 32.65 -11.61 4.38
C ALA A 457 32.23 -13.08 4.31
N LEU A 458 31.24 -13.50 5.11
CA LEU A 458 30.66 -14.85 5.05
C LEU A 458 30.04 -15.15 3.68
N LEU A 459 29.40 -14.16 3.08
CA LEU A 459 28.73 -14.32 1.78
C LEU A 459 29.71 -14.24 0.60
N ALA A 460 30.75 -13.40 0.68
CA ALA A 460 31.65 -13.07 -0.42
C ALA A 460 32.31 -14.29 -1.07
N HIS A 461 32.71 -15.28 -0.27
CA HIS A 461 33.33 -16.51 -0.77
C HIS A 461 32.40 -17.33 -1.68
N ASN A 462 31.08 -17.28 -1.45
CA ASN A 462 30.09 -17.97 -2.30
C ASN A 462 29.94 -17.32 -3.69
N PHE A 463 30.49 -16.12 -3.88
CA PHE A 463 30.43 -15.36 -5.13
C PHE A 463 31.83 -15.11 -5.69
N ALA A 464 32.78 -15.99 -5.40
CA ALA A 464 34.12 -15.91 -5.95
C ALA A 464 34.08 -15.97 -7.48
N GLY A 465 34.83 -15.09 -8.14
CA GLY A 465 34.80 -14.99 -9.60
C GLY A 465 35.85 -14.05 -10.17
N ASP A 466 35.70 -13.71 -11.44
CA ASP A 466 36.64 -12.87 -12.18
C ASP A 466 36.73 -11.44 -11.62
N ARG A 467 37.75 -10.71 -12.07
CA ARG A 467 38.04 -9.32 -11.66
C ARG A 467 36.81 -8.42 -11.69
N THR A 468 35.98 -8.53 -12.74
CA THR A 468 34.76 -7.74 -12.90
C THR A 468 33.71 -8.06 -11.83
N HIS A 469 33.51 -9.34 -11.50
CA HIS A 469 32.57 -9.76 -10.46
C HIS A 469 33.03 -9.27 -9.08
N ARG A 470 34.32 -9.40 -8.78
CA ARG A 470 34.92 -8.89 -7.54
C ARG A 470 34.74 -7.37 -7.42
N MET A 471 34.92 -6.63 -8.51
CA MET A 471 34.75 -5.17 -8.50
C MET A 471 33.30 -4.78 -8.22
N ARG A 472 32.33 -5.52 -8.78
CA ARG A 472 30.90 -5.30 -8.48
C ARG A 472 30.58 -5.52 -7.00
N LEU A 473 31.17 -6.53 -6.35
CA LEU A 473 31.00 -6.76 -4.91
C LEU A 473 31.60 -5.63 -4.06
N VAL A 474 32.77 -5.12 -4.44
CA VAL A 474 33.39 -3.97 -3.75
C VAL A 474 32.55 -2.71 -3.92
N VAL A 475 32.08 -2.41 -5.14
CA VAL A 475 31.21 -1.26 -5.39
C VAL A 475 29.91 -1.38 -4.60
N ALA A 476 29.32 -2.58 -4.53
CA ALA A 476 28.13 -2.83 -3.71
C ALA A 476 28.41 -2.62 -2.22
N TRP A 477 29.55 -3.08 -1.70
CA TRP A 477 29.97 -2.86 -0.32
C TRP A 477 30.14 -1.36 0.00
N VAL A 478 30.87 -0.62 -0.85
CA VAL A 478 31.08 0.82 -0.69
C VAL A 478 29.75 1.56 -0.69
N ALA A 479 28.82 1.20 -1.58
CA ALA A 479 27.48 1.78 -1.61
C ALA A 479 26.69 1.48 -0.33
N ILE A 480 26.75 0.23 0.19
CA ILE A 480 26.10 -0.15 1.45
C ILE A 480 26.67 0.67 2.61
N MET A 481 28.00 0.83 2.70
CA MET A 481 28.64 1.63 3.75
C MET A 481 28.28 3.11 3.64
N ALA A 482 28.28 3.68 2.44
CA ALA A 482 27.90 5.08 2.23
C ALA A 482 26.45 5.34 2.68
N VAL A 483 25.51 4.49 2.23
CA VAL A 483 24.09 4.60 2.59
C VAL A 483 23.87 4.35 4.08
N PHE A 484 24.49 3.33 4.65
CA PHE A 484 24.37 3.01 6.08
C PHE A 484 24.89 4.16 6.95
N HIS A 485 26.11 4.66 6.68
CA HIS A 485 26.70 5.73 7.47
C HIS A 485 25.89 7.03 7.35
N TRP A 486 25.44 7.37 6.14
CA TRP A 486 24.59 8.53 5.90
C TRP A 486 23.28 8.41 6.68
N LEU A 487 22.58 7.28 6.57
CA LEU A 487 21.31 7.08 7.24
C LEU A 487 21.44 7.11 8.77
N VAL A 488 22.46 6.46 9.34
CA VAL A 488 22.67 6.47 10.80
C VAL A 488 22.95 7.89 11.31
N THR A 489 23.70 8.70 10.55
CA THR A 489 23.91 10.11 10.89
C THR A 489 22.58 10.88 10.91
N LEU A 490 21.74 10.72 9.88
CA LEU A 490 20.41 11.38 9.84
C LEU A 490 19.48 10.94 10.99
N VAL A 491 19.49 9.65 11.34
CA VAL A 491 18.66 9.09 12.41
C VAL A 491 19.11 9.58 13.79
N ASN A 492 20.40 9.75 14.02
CA ASN A 492 20.92 10.16 15.32
C ASN A 492 21.01 11.68 15.50
N SER A 493 20.87 12.46 14.44
CA SER A 493 20.91 13.93 14.52
C SER A 493 19.59 14.47 15.07
N PRO A 494 19.58 15.54 15.90
CA PRO A 494 18.35 16.21 16.34
C PRO A 494 17.48 16.70 15.18
N SER A 495 16.20 16.96 15.45
CA SER A 495 15.25 17.53 14.49
C SER A 495 15.28 19.06 14.59
N THR A 496 15.31 19.80 13.49
CA THR A 496 15.09 21.26 13.50
C THR A 496 13.61 21.61 13.62
N VAL A 497 12.72 20.67 13.27
CA VAL A 497 11.26 20.86 13.38
C VAL A 497 10.87 20.78 14.85
N ASP A 498 10.36 21.90 15.37
CA ASP A 498 9.85 22.00 16.73
C ASP A 498 8.42 21.42 16.77
N THR A 499 8.25 20.32 17.50
CA THR A 499 6.95 19.66 17.68
C THR A 499 6.56 19.64 19.16
N PRO A 500 5.29 19.92 19.50
CA PRO A 500 4.81 19.90 20.89
C PRO A 500 4.91 18.52 21.58
N THR A 501 5.18 17.47 20.82
CA THR A 501 5.26 16.07 21.27
C THR A 501 6.56 15.43 20.78
N ASP A 502 7.01 14.39 21.47
CA ASP A 502 8.18 13.57 21.07
C ASP A 502 7.99 12.88 19.70
N ALA A 503 6.73 12.68 19.30
CA ALA A 503 6.39 12.19 17.96
C ALA A 503 6.37 13.36 16.95
N LEU A 504 7.13 13.21 15.86
CA LEU A 504 7.20 14.18 14.76
C LEU A 504 5.83 14.46 14.12
N PHE A 505 4.97 13.44 14.02
CA PHE A 505 3.60 13.56 13.52
C PHE A 505 2.70 12.50 14.16
N GLY A 506 1.39 12.68 13.98
CA GLY A 506 0.36 11.77 14.45
C GLY A 506 -0.65 11.40 13.36
N GLY A 507 -1.69 10.68 13.74
CA GLY A 507 -2.82 10.34 12.90
C GLY A 507 -2.48 9.32 11.82
N PHE A 508 -3.04 9.53 10.64
CA PHE A 508 -2.83 8.64 9.51
C PHE A 508 -1.36 8.55 9.07
N ALA A 509 -0.58 9.62 9.20
CA ALA A 509 0.84 9.60 8.92
C ALA A 509 1.59 8.59 9.83
N THR A 510 1.24 8.51 11.12
CA THR A 510 1.81 7.54 12.06
C THR A 510 1.43 6.12 11.69
N THR A 511 0.17 5.88 11.36
CA THR A 511 -0.33 4.60 10.83
C THR A 511 0.49 4.15 9.61
N LEU A 512 0.68 5.03 8.63
CA LEU A 512 1.40 4.70 7.40
C LEU A 512 2.90 4.48 7.65
N THR A 513 3.49 5.26 8.54
CA THR A 513 4.91 5.17 8.90
C THR A 513 5.22 3.86 9.59
N VAL A 514 4.47 3.53 10.66
CA VAL A 514 4.63 2.25 11.36
C VAL A 514 4.40 1.10 10.39
N ALA A 515 3.31 1.10 9.62
CA ALA A 515 3.04 0.04 8.64
C ALA A 515 4.20 -0.13 7.64
N THR A 516 4.72 0.96 7.08
CA THR A 516 5.78 0.91 6.07
C THR A 516 7.10 0.40 6.65
N PHE A 517 7.57 0.95 7.77
CA PHE A 517 8.82 0.52 8.38
C PHE A 517 8.71 -0.89 8.95
N THR A 518 7.57 -1.27 9.55
CA THR A 518 7.32 -2.66 9.95
C THR A 518 7.49 -3.61 8.78
N LEU A 519 6.89 -3.33 7.62
CA LEU A 519 6.99 -4.22 6.46
C LEU A 519 8.42 -4.26 5.89
N LEU A 520 9.11 -3.12 5.85
CA LEU A 520 10.51 -3.04 5.39
C LEU A 520 11.47 -3.85 6.27
N LEU A 521 11.24 -3.89 7.58
CA LEU A 521 12.08 -4.63 8.53
C LEU A 521 11.66 -6.09 8.67
N ALA A 522 10.34 -6.36 8.74
CA ALA A 522 9.79 -7.69 8.89
C ALA A 522 10.04 -8.57 7.67
N PHE A 523 10.07 -7.99 6.46
CA PHE A 523 10.25 -8.78 5.24
C PHE A 523 11.60 -9.50 5.16
N PRO A 524 12.74 -8.79 5.23
CA PRO A 524 14.05 -9.43 5.28
C PRO A 524 14.20 -10.36 6.47
N MET A 525 13.71 -9.95 7.65
CA MET A 525 13.79 -10.78 8.86
C MET A 525 12.99 -12.09 8.72
N GLY A 526 11.78 -12.02 8.16
CA GLY A 526 10.95 -13.20 7.88
C GLY A 526 11.58 -14.15 6.87
N VAL A 527 12.21 -13.62 5.81
CA VAL A 527 12.99 -14.44 4.86
C VAL A 527 14.14 -15.15 5.58
N LEU A 528 14.92 -14.44 6.38
CA LEU A 528 16.05 -15.02 7.12
C LEU A 528 15.59 -16.10 8.10
N LEU A 529 14.51 -15.85 8.84
CA LEU A 529 13.91 -16.82 9.77
C LEU A 529 13.37 -18.07 9.05
N ALA A 530 12.72 -17.92 7.90
CA ALA A 530 12.26 -19.04 7.09
C ALA A 530 13.41 -19.91 6.58
N LEU A 531 14.49 -19.29 6.11
CA LEU A 531 15.71 -19.97 5.69
C LEU A 531 16.42 -20.65 6.87
N ALA A 532 16.49 -19.99 8.04
CA ALA A 532 17.07 -20.58 9.24
C ALA A 532 16.27 -21.79 9.73
N ARG A 533 14.93 -21.74 9.71
CA ARG A 533 14.05 -22.86 10.08
C ARG A 533 14.17 -24.05 9.12
N THR A 534 14.50 -23.82 7.86
CA THR A 534 14.73 -24.90 6.85
C THR A 534 16.19 -25.37 6.80
N SER A 535 17.08 -24.78 7.58
CA SER A 535 18.51 -25.13 7.63
C SER A 535 18.74 -26.55 8.14
N LYS A 536 19.81 -27.19 7.67
CA LYS A 536 20.30 -28.49 8.18
C LYS A 536 20.94 -28.38 9.57
N LEU A 537 21.44 -27.19 9.92
CA LEU A 537 22.11 -26.96 11.21
C LEU A 537 21.08 -26.85 12.34
N PRO A 538 21.18 -27.68 13.39
CA PRO A 538 20.16 -27.76 14.44
C PRO A 538 20.02 -26.44 15.21
N ILE A 539 21.12 -25.73 15.46
CA ILE A 539 21.11 -24.47 16.21
C ILE A 539 20.21 -23.42 15.54
N PHE A 540 20.44 -23.13 14.25
CA PHE A 540 19.63 -22.15 13.51
C PHE A 540 18.16 -22.58 13.40
N ARG A 541 17.93 -23.88 13.20
CA ARG A 541 16.57 -24.43 13.12
C ARG A 541 15.82 -24.27 14.43
N VAL A 542 16.43 -24.63 15.56
CA VAL A 542 15.81 -24.57 16.89
C VAL A 542 15.57 -23.12 17.30
N LEU A 543 16.55 -22.23 17.14
CA LEU A 543 16.40 -20.81 17.47
C LEU A 543 15.30 -20.14 16.64
N ALA A 544 15.29 -20.37 15.32
CA ALA A 544 14.25 -19.82 14.46
C ALA A 544 12.87 -20.41 14.76
N THR A 545 12.79 -21.71 15.06
CA THR A 545 11.52 -22.36 15.45
C THR A 545 11.01 -21.78 16.76
N ALA A 546 11.85 -21.69 17.79
CA ALA A 546 11.48 -21.11 19.08
C ALA A 546 10.99 -19.66 18.92
N TYR A 547 11.71 -18.83 18.16
CA TYR A 547 11.29 -17.47 17.83
C TYR A 547 9.91 -17.46 17.17
N ILE A 548 9.71 -18.23 16.10
CA ILE A 548 8.46 -18.20 15.33
C ILE A 548 7.27 -18.67 16.17
N GLU A 549 7.42 -19.75 16.93
CA GLU A 549 6.33 -20.28 17.76
C GLU A 549 6.00 -19.31 18.92
N VAL A 550 7.00 -18.69 19.55
CA VAL A 550 6.77 -17.70 20.62
C VAL A 550 6.04 -16.47 20.10
N PHE A 551 6.56 -15.81 19.06
CA PHE A 551 5.97 -14.56 18.57
C PHE A 551 4.58 -14.76 17.96
N ARG A 552 4.28 -15.93 17.39
CA ARG A 552 2.92 -16.26 16.90
C ARG A 552 1.97 -16.70 18.02
N GLY A 553 2.50 -17.17 19.15
CA GLY A 553 1.72 -17.53 20.33
C GLY A 553 1.36 -16.37 21.23
N VAL A 554 2.08 -15.24 21.15
CA VAL A 554 1.85 -14.05 21.97
C VAL A 554 0.93 -13.05 21.26
N PRO A 555 -0.11 -12.51 21.92
CA PRO A 555 -0.93 -11.44 21.34
C PRO A 555 -0.10 -10.20 21.00
N LEU A 556 -0.31 -9.63 19.80
CA LEU A 556 0.41 -8.44 19.34
C LEU A 556 0.30 -7.26 20.32
N ILE A 557 -0.87 -7.05 20.92
CA ILE A 557 -1.07 -5.99 21.92
C ILE A 557 -0.08 -6.10 23.08
N THR A 558 0.20 -7.31 23.58
CA THR A 558 1.15 -7.55 24.68
C THR A 558 2.57 -7.15 24.26
N LEU A 559 2.96 -7.47 23.03
CA LEU A 559 4.27 -7.06 22.49
C LEU A 559 4.36 -5.53 22.36
N LEU A 560 3.30 -4.86 21.94
CA LEU A 560 3.29 -3.40 21.85
C LEU A 560 3.46 -2.75 23.23
N PHE A 561 2.70 -3.18 24.23
CA PHE A 561 2.87 -2.69 25.60
C PHE A 561 4.29 -2.95 26.12
N PHE A 562 4.86 -4.13 25.84
CA PHE A 562 6.23 -4.44 26.23
C PHE A 562 7.23 -3.50 25.56
N PHE A 563 7.23 -3.35 24.23
CA PHE A 563 8.24 -2.57 23.53
C PHE A 563 8.09 -1.05 23.68
N VAL A 564 6.87 -0.55 23.86
CA VAL A 564 6.62 0.88 24.03
C VAL A 564 6.82 1.31 25.49
N LEU A 565 6.31 0.54 26.47
CA LEU A 565 6.32 0.98 27.88
C LEU A 565 7.40 0.35 28.74
N ILE A 566 7.71 -0.94 28.54
CA ILE A 566 8.54 -1.71 29.48
C ILE A 566 9.99 -1.81 28.99
N PHE A 567 10.21 -1.97 27.69
CA PHE A 567 11.53 -2.29 27.13
C PHE A 567 12.58 -1.22 27.43
N ASN A 568 12.19 0.05 27.43
CA ASN A 568 13.06 1.18 27.79
C ASN A 568 13.63 1.08 29.22
N LEU A 569 12.94 0.38 30.14
CA LEU A 569 13.41 0.17 31.51
C LEU A 569 14.61 -0.77 31.59
N PHE A 570 14.83 -1.60 30.57
CA PHE A 570 15.97 -2.51 30.49
C PHE A 570 17.16 -1.91 29.71
N LEU A 571 16.98 -0.76 29.06
CA LEU A 571 18.02 -0.13 28.27
C LEU A 571 18.89 0.77 29.15
N PRO A 572 20.23 0.70 29.02
CA PRO A 572 21.11 1.65 29.67
C PRO A 572 20.81 3.10 29.29
N GLY A 573 21.16 4.04 30.18
CA GLY A 573 20.93 5.47 29.96
C GLY A 573 21.49 5.95 28.62
N GLY A 574 20.71 6.73 27.88
CA GLY A 574 21.04 7.23 26.55
C GLY A 574 20.69 6.28 25.39
N MET A 575 20.10 5.10 25.65
CA MET A 575 19.61 4.18 24.60
C MET A 575 18.08 4.03 24.59
N SER A 576 17.33 4.99 25.14
CA SER A 576 15.86 4.95 25.11
C SER A 576 15.32 4.95 23.69
N LEU A 577 14.35 4.08 23.42
CA LEU A 577 13.58 4.08 22.19
C LEU A 577 12.44 5.09 22.29
N THR A 578 12.15 5.76 21.17
CA THR A 578 10.90 6.50 21.01
C THR A 578 9.73 5.55 20.89
N ASP A 579 8.51 5.99 21.22
CA ASP A 579 7.30 5.17 21.12
C ASP A 579 7.10 4.60 19.71
N ILE A 580 7.38 5.40 18.67
CA ILE A 580 7.31 4.98 17.26
C ILE A 580 8.34 3.89 16.97
N ALA A 581 9.57 4.01 17.47
CA ALA A 581 10.60 3.00 17.30
C ALA A 581 10.24 1.69 18.04
N GLY A 582 9.81 1.78 19.30
CA GLY A 582 9.37 0.64 20.09
C GLY A 582 8.20 -0.09 19.44
N ALA A 583 7.16 0.64 19.01
CA ALA A 583 6.03 0.08 18.29
C ALA A 583 6.46 -0.59 16.98
N THR A 584 7.28 0.09 16.16
CA THR A 584 7.78 -0.45 14.90
C THR A 584 8.57 -1.74 15.10
N ILE A 585 9.41 -1.82 16.14
CA ILE A 585 10.18 -3.02 16.50
C ILE A 585 9.24 -4.16 16.91
N GLY A 586 8.28 -3.90 17.82
CA GLY A 586 7.31 -4.90 18.26
C GLY A 586 6.49 -5.47 17.10
N PHE A 587 5.97 -4.59 16.24
CA PHE A 587 5.29 -4.97 15.01
C PHE A 587 6.20 -5.74 14.03
N ALA A 588 7.45 -5.29 13.85
CA ALA A 588 8.37 -5.93 12.92
C ALA A 588 8.72 -7.36 13.35
N LEU A 589 8.98 -7.56 14.65
CA LEU A 589 9.29 -8.88 15.20
C LEU A 589 8.09 -9.83 15.08
N PHE A 590 6.89 -9.35 15.44
CA PHE A 590 5.65 -10.11 15.30
C PHE A 590 5.37 -10.47 13.84
N SER A 591 5.34 -9.47 12.95
CA SER A 591 5.04 -9.66 11.52
C SER A 591 6.08 -10.54 10.84
N ALA A 592 7.37 -10.46 11.23
CA ALA A 592 8.43 -11.33 10.71
C ALA A 592 8.16 -12.81 10.98
N ALA A 593 7.57 -13.16 12.13
CA ALA A 593 7.25 -14.56 12.46
C ALA A 593 6.14 -15.14 11.57
N TYR A 594 5.07 -14.37 11.32
CA TYR A 594 4.00 -14.78 10.39
C TYR A 594 4.51 -14.84 8.95
N LEU A 595 5.35 -13.88 8.57
CA LEU A 595 5.95 -13.86 7.24
C LEU A 595 6.88 -15.05 7.02
N ALA A 596 7.69 -15.40 8.03
CA ALA A 596 8.58 -16.55 7.97
C ALA A 596 7.80 -17.84 7.72
N GLU A 597 6.63 -18.00 8.34
CA GLU A 597 5.77 -19.14 8.10
C GLU A 597 5.19 -19.18 6.68
N ASN A 598 4.72 -18.03 6.19
CA ASN A 598 4.21 -17.89 4.82
C ASN A 598 5.30 -18.22 3.77
N ILE A 599 6.54 -17.78 4.02
CA ILE A 599 7.69 -18.05 3.14
C ILE A 599 8.14 -19.51 3.28
N ARG A 600 8.12 -20.09 4.48
CA ARG A 600 8.39 -21.52 4.71
C ARG A 600 7.44 -22.40 3.90
N GLY A 601 6.15 -22.08 3.89
CA GLY A 601 5.16 -22.75 3.03
C GLY A 601 5.51 -22.64 1.54
N GLY A 602 5.98 -21.48 1.09
CA GLY A 602 6.47 -21.29 -0.29
C GLY A 602 7.73 -22.08 -0.61
N LEU A 603 8.70 -22.15 0.30
CA LEU A 603 9.93 -22.93 0.15
C LEU A 603 9.63 -24.43 0.00
N GLN A 604 8.64 -24.94 0.74
CA GLN A 604 8.19 -26.32 0.66
C GLN A 604 7.45 -26.66 -0.64
N ALA A 605 6.89 -25.65 -1.31
CA ALA A 605 6.21 -25.83 -2.60
C ALA A 605 7.16 -25.93 -3.80
N VAL A 606 8.44 -25.58 -3.64
CA VAL A 606 9.44 -25.68 -4.71
C VAL A 606 9.78 -27.14 -4.97
N ARG A 607 9.63 -27.60 -6.22
CA ARG A 607 9.85 -29.00 -6.63
C ARG A 607 11.31 -29.43 -6.39
N ARG A 608 11.50 -30.68 -5.93
CA ARG A 608 12.83 -31.27 -5.68
C ARG A 608 13.76 -31.24 -6.90
N GLY A 609 13.23 -31.41 -8.11
CA GLY A 609 14.02 -31.35 -9.34
C GLY A 609 14.77 -30.02 -9.54
N GLN A 610 14.31 -28.90 -8.98
CA GLN A 610 15.05 -27.62 -9.00
C GLN A 610 16.32 -27.69 -8.14
N TYR A 611 16.24 -28.39 -7.00
CA TYR A 611 17.39 -28.62 -6.13
C TYR A 611 18.39 -29.58 -6.80
N GLU A 612 17.91 -30.69 -7.34
CA GLU A 612 18.73 -31.69 -8.04
C GLU A 612 19.43 -31.09 -9.27
N ALA A 613 18.71 -30.31 -10.09
CA ALA A 613 19.28 -29.63 -11.26
C ALA A 613 20.36 -28.61 -10.87
N SER A 614 20.14 -27.83 -9.81
CA SER A 614 21.14 -26.87 -9.35
C SER A 614 22.39 -27.56 -8.79
N ASP A 615 22.23 -28.70 -8.12
CA ASP A 615 23.33 -29.49 -7.60
C ASP A 615 24.12 -30.12 -8.77
N ALA A 616 23.45 -30.55 -9.85
CA ALA A 616 24.10 -31.07 -11.06
C ALA A 616 24.93 -30.02 -11.82
N VAL A 617 24.53 -28.74 -11.76
CA VAL A 617 25.28 -27.62 -12.36
C VAL A 617 26.39 -27.08 -11.42
N GLY A 618 26.49 -27.61 -10.20
CA GLY A 618 27.55 -27.26 -9.25
C GLY A 618 27.30 -25.95 -8.48
N PHE A 619 26.05 -25.50 -8.36
CA PHE A 619 25.70 -24.33 -7.55
C PHE A 619 25.99 -24.59 -6.06
N SER A 620 26.54 -23.59 -5.36
CA SER A 620 26.63 -23.65 -3.90
C SER A 620 25.23 -23.56 -3.28
N THR A 621 25.06 -24.03 -2.03
CA THR A 621 23.76 -23.94 -1.34
C THR A 621 23.25 -22.48 -1.26
N VAL A 622 24.14 -21.51 -1.08
CA VAL A 622 23.78 -20.08 -1.04
C VAL A 622 23.35 -19.59 -2.42
N GLN A 623 24.08 -19.93 -3.48
CA GLN A 623 23.73 -19.55 -4.85
C GLN A 623 22.41 -20.19 -5.29
N ARG A 624 22.23 -21.49 -5.04
CA ARG A 624 20.98 -22.22 -5.29
C ARG A 624 19.80 -21.55 -4.59
N THR A 625 19.96 -21.23 -3.31
CA THR A 625 18.89 -20.57 -2.55
C THR A 625 18.58 -19.20 -3.12
N LEU A 626 19.57 -18.33 -3.34
CA LEU A 626 19.33 -16.94 -3.76
C LEU A 626 18.86 -16.80 -5.21
N PHE A 627 19.36 -17.63 -6.13
CA PHE A 627 19.09 -17.48 -7.55
C PHE A 627 17.97 -18.38 -8.07
N ILE A 628 17.67 -19.49 -7.40
CA ILE A 628 16.72 -20.49 -7.91
C ILE A 628 15.55 -20.66 -6.94
N VAL A 629 15.82 -21.10 -5.71
CA VAL A 629 14.76 -21.56 -4.79
C VAL A 629 13.99 -20.39 -4.17
N LEU A 630 14.67 -19.39 -3.62
CA LEU A 630 14.04 -18.27 -2.93
C LEU A 630 13.16 -17.42 -3.87
N PRO A 631 13.57 -17.06 -5.10
CA PRO A 631 12.69 -16.34 -6.02
C PRO A 631 11.41 -17.12 -6.37
N GLN A 632 11.51 -18.44 -6.54
CA GLN A 632 10.36 -19.31 -6.82
C GLN A 632 9.45 -19.42 -5.59
N ALA A 633 10.02 -19.63 -4.40
CA ALA A 633 9.29 -19.72 -3.15
C ALA A 633 8.55 -18.41 -2.83
N LEU A 634 9.23 -17.27 -2.95
CA LEU A 634 8.62 -15.96 -2.75
C LEU A 634 7.46 -15.74 -3.72
N ARG A 635 7.61 -16.16 -4.99
CA ARG A 635 6.52 -16.09 -5.97
C ARG A 635 5.29 -16.89 -5.54
N VAL A 636 5.47 -18.09 -5.01
CA VAL A 636 4.38 -18.93 -4.48
C VAL A 636 3.75 -18.29 -3.24
N SER A 637 4.56 -17.64 -2.40
CA SER A 637 4.09 -16.95 -1.19
C SER A 637 3.47 -15.58 -1.45
N ILE A 638 3.46 -15.02 -2.67
CA ILE A 638 2.92 -13.67 -2.92
C ILE A 638 1.50 -13.48 -2.36
N PRO A 639 0.51 -14.37 -2.61
CA PRO A 639 -0.84 -14.17 -2.08
C PRO A 639 -0.90 -14.04 -0.54
N PRO A 640 -0.33 -14.97 0.26
CA PRO A 640 -0.30 -14.80 1.72
C PRO A 640 0.60 -13.63 2.18
N LEU A 641 1.66 -13.27 1.46
CA LEU A 641 2.47 -12.08 1.77
C LEU A 641 1.65 -10.79 1.67
N VAL A 642 0.81 -10.64 0.63
CA VAL A 642 -0.09 -9.47 0.51
C VAL A 642 -1.18 -9.49 1.57
N GLY A 643 -1.69 -10.68 1.92
CA GLY A 643 -2.58 -10.85 3.07
C GLY A 643 -1.96 -10.31 4.37
N GLN A 644 -0.67 -10.62 4.59
CA GLN A 644 0.08 -10.12 5.75
C GLN A 644 0.26 -8.59 5.71
N VAL A 645 0.52 -7.99 4.54
CA VAL A 645 0.59 -6.52 4.38
C VAL A 645 -0.73 -5.86 4.80
N ILE A 646 -1.86 -6.40 4.34
CA ILE A 646 -3.20 -5.89 4.69
C ILE A 646 -3.47 -6.07 6.18
N ALA A 647 -3.06 -7.19 6.78
CA ALA A 647 -3.19 -7.43 8.21
C ALA A 647 -2.38 -6.41 9.02
N THR A 648 -1.08 -6.27 8.74
CA THR A 648 -0.20 -5.31 9.42
C THR A 648 -0.73 -3.89 9.32
N PHE A 649 -1.21 -3.46 8.15
CA PHE A 649 -1.83 -2.13 8.00
C PHE A 649 -3.03 -1.94 8.93
N LYS A 650 -3.95 -2.90 9.01
CA LYS A 650 -5.11 -2.81 9.93
C LYS A 650 -4.70 -2.89 11.40
N GLU A 651 -3.73 -3.74 11.72
CA GLU A 651 -3.24 -3.94 13.09
C GLU A 651 -2.58 -2.69 13.66
N THR A 652 -2.08 -1.75 12.83
CA THR A 652 -1.60 -0.44 13.31
C THR A 652 -2.64 0.34 14.12
N SER A 653 -3.94 0.05 13.98
CA SER A 653 -4.97 0.62 14.85
C SER A 653 -4.81 0.26 16.33
N LEU A 654 -4.06 -0.81 16.65
CA LEU A 654 -3.70 -1.18 18.02
C LEU A 654 -2.76 -0.17 18.68
N LEU A 655 -2.08 0.69 17.91
CA LEU A 655 -1.30 1.82 18.43
C LEU A 655 -2.15 2.72 19.32
N ALA A 656 -3.46 2.86 19.01
CA ALA A 656 -4.41 3.61 19.81
C ALA A 656 -4.46 3.14 21.28
N VAL A 657 -4.35 1.83 21.48
CA VAL A 657 -4.42 1.18 22.79
C VAL A 657 -3.11 1.40 23.56
N ALA A 658 -1.98 1.46 22.87
CA ALA A 658 -0.67 1.79 23.45
C ALA A 658 -0.51 3.29 23.77
N GLY A 659 -1.57 4.10 23.62
CA GLY A 659 -1.55 5.53 23.96
C GLY A 659 -1.06 6.45 22.84
N MET A 660 -0.62 5.88 21.71
CA MET A 660 -0.05 6.64 20.60
C MET A 660 -1.13 7.34 19.78
N PHE A 661 -0.86 8.57 19.35
CA PHE A 661 -1.76 9.37 18.50
C PHE A 661 -1.78 8.85 17.06
N ASP A 662 -2.34 7.67 16.82
CA ASP A 662 -2.59 7.10 15.49
C ASP A 662 -3.94 7.56 14.92
N PHE A 663 -4.24 7.12 13.69
CA PHE A 663 -5.47 7.50 12.99
C PHE A 663 -6.74 7.16 13.77
N LEU A 664 -6.79 5.98 14.41
CA LEU A 664 -7.95 5.56 15.20
C LEU A 664 -8.07 6.37 16.48
N ARG A 665 -6.98 6.58 17.24
CA ARG A 665 -7.03 7.32 18.51
C ARG A 665 -7.47 8.77 18.34
N ILE A 666 -7.03 9.44 17.28
CA ILE A 666 -7.44 10.83 17.04
C ILE A 666 -8.95 10.93 16.84
N ALA A 667 -9.52 10.02 16.05
CA ALA A 667 -10.95 9.97 15.80
C ALA A 667 -11.77 9.60 17.06
N ASP A 668 -11.30 8.63 17.86
CA ASP A 668 -12.05 8.15 19.02
C ASP A 668 -11.91 9.07 20.26
N LYS A 669 -10.70 9.56 20.54
CA LYS A 669 -10.38 10.22 21.81
C LYS A 669 -10.07 11.69 21.70
N VAL A 670 -9.39 12.14 20.64
CA VAL A 670 -8.88 13.52 20.62
C VAL A 670 -9.93 14.49 20.11
N ILE A 671 -10.59 14.18 18.99
CA ILE A 671 -11.69 15.03 18.47
C ILE A 671 -12.84 15.10 19.47
N SER A 672 -13.24 13.96 20.03
CA SER A 672 -14.37 13.89 20.95
C SER A 672 -14.11 14.52 22.32
N ALA A 673 -12.88 14.95 22.60
CA ALA A 673 -12.48 15.68 23.80
C ALA A 673 -12.43 17.20 23.59
N GLN A 674 -12.53 17.69 22.35
CA GLN A 674 -12.62 19.12 22.07
C GLN A 674 -13.98 19.65 22.57
N SER A 675 -13.99 20.83 23.20
CA SER A 675 -15.22 21.44 23.73
C SER A 675 -16.33 21.58 22.68
N GLU A 676 -15.92 21.86 21.43
CA GLU A 676 -16.80 22.02 20.28
C GLU A 676 -17.43 20.71 19.77
N PHE A 677 -16.77 19.56 20.00
CA PHE A 677 -17.19 18.24 19.48
C PHE A 677 -17.30 17.19 20.58
N LEU A 678 -17.64 17.63 21.79
CA LEU A 678 -17.65 16.79 22.97
C LEU A 678 -18.58 15.58 22.78
N GLY A 679 -18.02 14.37 22.90
CA GLY A 679 -18.77 13.11 22.74
C GLY A 679 -19.04 12.66 21.30
N VAL A 680 -18.65 13.44 20.29
CA VAL A 680 -18.79 13.10 18.86
C VAL A 680 -17.69 12.11 18.46
N LYS A 681 -18.03 10.82 18.47
CA LYS A 681 -17.08 9.72 18.14
C LYS A 681 -17.45 8.93 16.90
N ARG A 682 -18.75 8.76 16.64
CA ARG A 682 -19.26 7.79 15.66
C ARG A 682 -18.88 8.21 14.23
N GLU A 683 -18.96 9.51 13.95
CA GLU A 683 -18.62 10.14 12.67
C GLU A 683 -17.14 9.94 12.35
N GLY A 684 -16.26 10.23 13.31
CA GLY A 684 -14.82 10.01 13.18
C GLY A 684 -14.46 8.54 12.97
N LEU A 685 -15.08 7.63 13.74
CA LEU A 685 -14.84 6.19 13.61
C LEU A 685 -15.33 5.62 12.28
N LEU A 686 -16.48 6.10 11.78
CA LEU A 686 -16.97 5.69 10.46
C LEU A 686 -16.04 6.21 9.36
N PHE A 687 -15.59 7.46 9.45
CA PHE A 687 -14.62 8.01 8.51
C PHE A 687 -13.32 7.19 8.49
N VAL A 688 -12.74 6.91 9.66
CA VAL A 688 -11.53 6.09 9.79
C VAL A 688 -11.75 4.70 9.19
N SER A 689 -12.87 4.04 9.51
CA SER A 689 -13.21 2.70 9.01
C SER A 689 -13.32 2.68 7.48
N PHE A 690 -13.93 3.70 6.89
CA PHE A 690 -14.06 3.84 5.44
C PHE A 690 -12.70 3.98 4.77
N ILE A 691 -11.81 4.82 5.32
CA ILE A 691 -10.44 4.97 4.81
C ILE A 691 -9.65 3.66 4.93
N TYR A 692 -9.69 2.97 6.07
CA TYR A 692 -9.07 1.65 6.21
C TYR A 692 -9.60 0.65 5.17
N TRP A 693 -10.93 0.64 4.95
CA TRP A 693 -11.57 -0.24 3.98
C TRP A 693 -11.10 0.03 2.55
N ILE A 694 -11.01 1.29 2.12
CA ILE A 694 -10.49 1.66 0.80
C ILE A 694 -9.09 1.09 0.59
N PHE A 695 -8.17 1.34 1.53
CA PHE A 695 -6.78 0.89 1.39
C PHE A 695 -6.72 -0.64 1.33
N ALA A 696 -7.41 -1.32 2.25
CA ALA A 696 -7.46 -2.78 2.29
C ALA A 696 -8.09 -3.38 1.02
N TYR A 697 -9.18 -2.78 0.52
CA TYR A 697 -9.85 -3.21 -0.71
C TYR A 697 -8.95 -3.07 -1.93
N ASN A 698 -8.25 -1.94 -2.08
CA ASN A 698 -7.34 -1.72 -3.20
C ASN A 698 -6.15 -2.70 -3.17
N MET A 699 -5.55 -2.90 -2.00
CA MET A 699 -4.49 -3.92 -1.81
C MET A 699 -5.00 -5.33 -2.14
N SER A 700 -6.18 -5.70 -1.63
CA SER A 700 -6.79 -7.03 -1.84
C SER A 700 -7.14 -7.29 -3.30
N LYS A 701 -7.83 -6.36 -3.97
CA LYS A 701 -8.18 -6.49 -5.39
C LYS A 701 -6.96 -6.65 -6.27
N HIS A 702 -5.84 -6.07 -5.86
CA HIS A 702 -4.63 -6.29 -6.61
C HIS A 702 -3.94 -7.61 -6.28
N SER A 703 -3.93 -8.05 -5.02
CA SER A 703 -3.44 -9.39 -4.65
C SER A 703 -4.05 -10.45 -5.59
N GLN A 704 -5.37 -10.41 -5.74
CA GLN A 704 -6.11 -11.31 -6.64
C GLN A 704 -5.68 -11.18 -8.11
N ARG A 705 -5.30 -9.98 -8.58
CA ARG A 705 -4.78 -9.80 -9.94
C ARG A 705 -3.39 -10.41 -10.08
N ILE A 706 -2.52 -10.27 -9.07
CA ILE A 706 -1.19 -10.88 -9.09
C ILE A 706 -1.33 -12.40 -9.07
N GLU A 707 -2.15 -12.93 -8.19
CA GLU A 707 -2.39 -14.36 -8.06
C GLU A 707 -2.83 -15.01 -9.39
N LYS A 708 -3.79 -14.39 -10.08
CA LYS A 708 -4.22 -14.81 -11.43
C LYS A 708 -3.10 -14.70 -12.48
N ARG A 709 -2.25 -13.67 -12.41
CA ARG A 709 -1.12 -13.49 -13.35
C ARG A 709 -0.01 -14.50 -13.13
N LEU A 710 0.25 -14.87 -11.89
CA LEU A 710 1.33 -15.79 -11.55
C LEU A 710 0.94 -17.25 -11.76
N GLY A 711 -0.35 -17.54 -11.97
CA GLY A 711 -0.89 -18.90 -12.10
C GLY A 711 -0.92 -19.64 -10.77
N VAL A 712 -0.97 -18.92 -9.65
CA VAL A 712 -0.86 -19.49 -8.29
C VAL A 712 -2.24 -19.69 -7.63
N GLY A 713 -3.28 -19.04 -8.15
CA GLY A 713 -4.66 -19.11 -7.63
C GLY A 713 -5.57 -20.14 -8.27
N GLU A 714 -5.05 -20.94 -9.21
CA GLU A 714 -5.76 -22.10 -9.75
C GLU A 714 -5.07 -23.32 -9.13
N ARG A 715 -5.64 -23.79 -8.03
CA ARG A 715 -5.22 -25.03 -7.36
C ARG A 715 -6.24 -26.12 -7.62
#